data_AF-A0A109QAT3-F1
#
_entry.id   AF-A0A109QAT3-F1
#
_cell.length_a   1.000
_cell.length_b   1.000
_cell.length_c   1.000
_cell.angle_alpha   90.00
_cell.angle_beta   90.00
_cell.angle_gamma   90.00
#
_symmetry.space_group_name_H-M   'P 1'
#
loop_
_entity.id
_entity.type
_entity.pdbx_description
1 polymer ?
#
loop_
_entity_poly.entity_id
_entity_poly.type
_entity_poly.pdbx_seq_one_letter_code
_entity_poly.pdbx_strand_id
1 'polypeptide(L)'
;MTSDAVIPALETAAANGHGEAHTTAGFGALALGSIGVVYGDIGTSPLYAFREAVLAASGAEGVPTPAAVLGVVSLILWALIVVVTLKYVVILLRADNNGEGGTLALMALAQRAVGTGGATVVLLGIISGALFYGDAVITPALSVLSAIEGMKDVTLRFEPYIVPLTVVILVALFAVQSRGTARVAAFFGPIMCVWFAVLAAAAIHPIIEQPQVLLALNPLYAVSFMLSHGIIGFVTLGAVFLAVTGAEALYADLGHFGKRPIQTAWLVIVLPSLALNYLGQGALVLGDPGAIVSPFFQLFPQGFFRGCMVVLATMATVIASQAVITGAYSLTRQAIQLGLLPRFEIRHTSEAHSGQIFIPRINQLLLLAVVLLVLLFRSSSALASAYGISVTGTMVVTALMGFVVVWKVWRWSPIAAGALIAPFLFLDMTFLAANLLKVVEGGWVPLALGALMIILMYTWRRGSRLLFEKSRKLEFPLADLVAMLEKRPPQRVPGTAVFLTSDPLSAPTALMHSLKHYKVLHEKNVILTIETAQTPRIDPAERVRLEQISPTFSKVTLKFGFMESPNVPKALAIARKLGWQFDIMSTSFFLSRRALKPAVHSGMPRWQDRLFISLSRSANDATDYFQIPSGRVVEVGTQVTI
;
A
#
# COMPACT_ATOMS: atom_id res chain seq x y z
N MET A 1 -44.71 25.30 -53.52
CA MET A 1 -43.51 25.58 -54.34
C MET A 1 -43.07 26.98 -53.98
N THR A 2 -41.96 27.29 -53.33
CA THR A 2 -40.71 26.57 -53.01
C THR A 2 -40.23 27.05 -51.64
N SER A 3 -39.72 26.12 -50.83
CA SER A 3 -38.95 26.38 -49.63
C SER A 3 -37.55 26.86 -49.98
N ASP A 4 -36.94 27.72 -49.16
CA ASP A 4 -35.52 27.60 -48.85
C ASP A 4 -35.28 27.96 -47.39
N ALA A 5 -34.75 26.97 -46.67
CA ALA A 5 -34.59 26.93 -45.23
C ALA A 5 -33.24 27.53 -44.83
N VAL A 6 -33.27 28.35 -43.79
CA VAL A 6 -32.11 28.86 -43.07
C VAL A 6 -31.46 27.70 -42.31
N ILE A 7 -30.19 27.41 -42.60
CA ILE A 7 -29.36 26.44 -41.89
C ILE A 7 -28.95 27.04 -40.54
N PRO A 8 -29.28 26.43 -39.38
CA PRO A 8 -28.72 26.86 -38.10
C PRO A 8 -27.32 26.27 -37.89
N ALA A 9 -26.46 27.06 -37.25
CA ALA A 9 -25.11 26.70 -36.86
C ALA A 9 -25.09 25.43 -35.99
N LEU A 10 -24.25 24.46 -36.37
CA LEU A 10 -23.95 23.27 -35.57
C LEU A 10 -23.17 23.70 -34.31
N GLU A 11 -23.88 23.78 -33.18
CA GLU A 11 -23.26 23.76 -31.86
C GLU A 11 -22.42 22.49 -31.74
N THR A 12 -21.11 22.67 -31.70
CA THR A 12 -20.15 21.61 -31.44
C THR A 12 -20.27 21.26 -29.96
N ALA A 13 -21.01 20.19 -29.65
CA ALA A 13 -21.06 19.63 -28.32
C ALA A 13 -19.62 19.28 -27.89
N ALA A 14 -19.10 20.04 -26.93
CA ALA A 14 -17.85 19.74 -26.26
C ALA A 14 -17.99 18.36 -25.60
N ALA A 15 -17.35 17.36 -26.20
CA ALA A 15 -17.17 16.07 -25.58
C ALA A 15 -16.25 16.26 -24.36
N ASN A 16 -16.85 16.51 -23.20
CA ASN A 16 -16.21 16.39 -21.90
C ASN A 16 -15.81 14.93 -21.70
N GLY A 17 -14.64 14.57 -22.22
CA GLY A 17 -13.96 13.32 -21.91
C GLY A 17 -13.44 13.36 -20.48
N HIS A 18 -14.35 13.30 -19.50
CA HIS A 18 -13.99 12.81 -18.18
C HIS A 18 -13.61 11.34 -18.34
N GLY A 19 -12.31 11.09 -18.48
CA GLY A 19 -11.71 9.76 -18.41
C GLY A 19 -11.84 9.19 -17.00
N GLU A 20 -13.07 8.93 -16.56
CA GLU A 20 -13.36 8.05 -15.45
C GLU A 20 -13.02 6.63 -15.89
N ALA A 21 -11.81 6.19 -15.60
CA ALA A 21 -11.56 4.76 -15.39
C ALA A 21 -12.17 4.35 -14.04
N HIS A 22 -13.47 4.59 -13.86
CA HIS A 22 -14.27 3.81 -12.94
C HIS A 22 -14.57 2.51 -13.67
N THR A 23 -14.38 1.39 -12.98
CA THR A 23 -14.95 0.12 -13.40
C THR A 23 -16.40 0.35 -13.83
N THR A 24 -16.84 -0.21 -14.96
CA THR A 24 -18.25 -0.26 -15.38
C THR A 24 -19.18 -0.98 -14.39
N ALA A 25 -18.66 -1.37 -13.22
CA ALA A 25 -19.36 -2.01 -12.13
C ALA A 25 -20.28 -1.00 -11.42
N GLY A 26 -21.55 -1.37 -11.26
CA GLY A 26 -22.51 -0.58 -10.50
C GLY A 26 -22.12 -0.46 -9.02
N PHE A 27 -22.65 0.57 -8.35
CA PHE A 27 -22.39 0.88 -6.94
C PHE A 27 -22.47 -0.34 -6.00
N GLY A 28 -23.48 -1.21 -6.18
CA GLY A 28 -23.65 -2.41 -5.36
C GLY A 28 -22.52 -3.44 -5.53
N ALA A 29 -21.99 -3.60 -6.74
CA ALA A 29 -20.86 -4.49 -7.00
C ALA A 29 -19.56 -3.94 -6.38
N LEU A 30 -19.38 -2.62 -6.38
CA LEU A 30 -18.25 -1.97 -5.70
C LEU A 30 -18.35 -2.06 -4.18
N ALA A 31 -19.56 -1.93 -3.62
CA ALA A 31 -19.79 -2.08 -2.18
C ALA A 31 -19.59 -3.54 -1.74
N LEU A 32 -20.07 -4.51 -2.53
CA LEU A 32 -19.81 -5.92 -2.27
C LEU A 32 -18.32 -6.27 -2.38
N GLY A 33 -17.64 -5.72 -3.39
CA GLY A 33 -16.20 -5.88 -3.58
C GLY A 33 -15.40 -5.29 -2.42
N SER A 34 -15.80 -4.12 -1.89
CA SER A 34 -15.13 -3.51 -0.75
C SER A 34 -15.32 -4.32 0.53
N ILE A 35 -16.47 -4.94 0.77
CA ILE A 35 -16.67 -5.87 1.90
C ILE A 35 -15.66 -7.02 1.86
N GLY A 36 -15.40 -7.56 0.66
CA GLY A 36 -14.44 -8.64 0.46
C GLY A 36 -12.98 -8.21 0.65
N VAL A 37 -12.57 -7.14 -0.02
CA VAL A 37 -11.15 -6.77 -0.13
C VAL A 37 -10.72 -5.80 0.97
N VAL A 38 -11.54 -4.81 1.29
CA VAL A 38 -11.16 -3.73 2.21
C VAL A 38 -11.32 -4.14 3.67
N TYR A 39 -12.40 -4.87 3.98
CA TYR A 39 -12.78 -5.15 5.36
C TYR A 39 -12.39 -6.55 5.85
N GLY A 40 -11.62 -7.31 5.07
CA GLY A 40 -11.11 -8.62 5.46
C GLY A 40 -10.29 -8.57 6.74
N ASP A 41 -9.27 -7.69 6.79
CA ASP A 41 -8.33 -7.58 7.91
C ASP A 41 -9.06 -7.22 9.22
N ILE A 42 -9.66 -6.03 9.29
CA ILE A 42 -10.44 -5.59 10.45
C ILE A 42 -11.59 -6.54 10.78
N GLY A 43 -12.19 -7.19 9.77
CA GLY A 43 -13.27 -8.14 9.91
C GLY A 43 -12.88 -9.43 10.62
N THR A 44 -11.60 -9.80 10.59
CA THR A 44 -11.07 -11.00 11.24
C THR A 44 -10.50 -10.75 12.64
N SER A 45 -10.35 -9.48 13.04
CA SER A 45 -9.91 -9.09 14.39
C SER A 45 -10.70 -9.70 15.56
N PRO A 46 -12.01 -10.01 15.46
CA PRO A 46 -12.73 -10.62 16.58
C PRO A 46 -12.23 -12.01 16.97
N LEU A 47 -11.43 -12.68 16.12
CA LEU A 47 -10.79 -13.96 16.44
C LEU A 47 -9.80 -13.86 17.61
N TYR A 48 -9.19 -12.68 17.83
CA TYR A 48 -8.13 -12.50 18.81
C TYR A 48 -8.31 -11.26 19.70
N ALA A 49 -8.80 -10.13 19.17
CA ALA A 49 -8.70 -8.83 19.84
C ALA A 49 -9.40 -8.78 21.22
N PHE A 50 -10.62 -9.32 21.32
CA PHE A 50 -11.37 -9.31 22.58
C PHE A 50 -10.69 -10.17 23.65
N ARG A 51 -10.28 -11.40 23.28
CA ARG A 51 -9.57 -12.32 24.17
C ARG A 51 -8.33 -11.66 24.75
N GLU A 52 -7.45 -11.14 23.89
CA GLU A 52 -6.18 -10.53 24.32
C GLU A 52 -6.43 -9.28 25.19
N ALA A 53 -7.47 -8.50 24.89
CA ALA A 53 -7.79 -7.30 25.67
C ALA A 53 -8.34 -7.64 27.07
N VAL A 54 -9.22 -8.64 27.20
CA VAL A 54 -9.73 -9.06 28.51
C VAL A 54 -8.65 -9.77 29.33
N LEU A 55 -7.79 -10.57 28.70
CA LEU A 55 -6.64 -11.18 29.39
C LEU A 55 -5.69 -10.10 29.93
N ALA A 56 -5.39 -9.07 29.12
CA ALA A 56 -4.59 -7.93 29.56
C ALA A 56 -5.27 -7.14 30.71
N ALA A 57 -6.60 -7.01 30.68
CA ALA A 57 -7.38 -6.33 31.70
C ALA A 57 -7.47 -7.09 33.03
N SER A 58 -7.38 -8.42 32.98
CA SER A 58 -7.52 -9.30 34.15
C SER A 58 -6.25 -9.40 35.00
N GLY A 59 -5.13 -8.82 34.53
CA GLY A 59 -3.88 -8.78 35.28
C GLY A 59 -3.34 -10.16 35.68
N ALA A 60 -2.63 -10.23 36.81
CA ALA A 60 -1.99 -11.45 37.29
C ALA A 60 -2.98 -12.52 37.81
N GLU A 61 -4.21 -12.12 38.15
CA GLU A 61 -5.24 -13.03 38.66
C GLU A 61 -5.88 -13.87 37.54
N GLY A 62 -5.83 -13.39 36.28
CA GLY A 62 -6.26 -14.14 35.10
C GLY A 62 -7.77 -14.39 34.99
N VAL A 63 -8.57 -13.94 35.96
CA VAL A 63 -10.03 -14.10 35.96
C VAL A 63 -10.71 -12.81 35.50
N PRO A 64 -11.56 -12.86 34.44
CA PRO A 64 -12.30 -11.70 33.97
C PRO A 64 -13.30 -11.20 35.00
N THR A 65 -13.15 -9.96 35.47
CA THR A 65 -14.19 -9.30 36.28
C THR A 65 -15.25 -8.67 35.38
N PRO A 66 -16.53 -8.59 35.81
CA PRO A 66 -17.58 -7.96 35.01
C PRO A 66 -17.26 -6.51 34.60
N ALA A 67 -16.63 -5.75 35.51
CA ALA A 67 -16.20 -4.38 35.23
C ALA A 67 -15.11 -4.33 34.14
N ALA A 68 -14.14 -5.25 34.18
CA ALA A 68 -13.11 -5.35 33.15
C ALA A 68 -13.71 -5.72 31.79
N VAL A 69 -14.64 -6.67 31.74
CA VAL A 69 -15.30 -7.08 30.49
C VAL A 69 -16.08 -5.90 29.87
N LEU A 70 -16.93 -5.22 30.66
CA LEU A 70 -17.68 -4.06 30.18
C LEU A 70 -16.76 -2.91 29.74
N GLY A 71 -15.69 -2.65 30.49
CA GLY A 71 -14.67 -1.65 30.15
C GLY A 71 -13.98 -1.95 28.83
N VAL A 72 -13.54 -3.20 28.62
CA VAL A 72 -12.88 -3.65 27.38
C VAL A 72 -13.81 -3.58 26.18
N VAL A 73 -15.04 -4.08 26.29
CA VAL A 73 -16.02 -3.99 25.21
C VAL A 73 -16.28 -2.52 24.85
N SER A 74 -16.45 -1.64 25.85
CA SER A 74 -16.63 -0.21 25.63
C SER A 74 -15.44 0.41 24.91
N LEU A 75 -14.20 0.09 25.34
CA LEU A 75 -12.98 0.56 24.69
C LEU A 75 -12.89 0.14 23.23
N ILE A 76 -13.21 -1.12 22.90
CA ILE A 76 -13.21 -1.62 21.52
C ILE A 76 -14.24 -0.88 20.66
N LEU A 77 -15.49 -0.76 21.14
CA LEU A 77 -16.56 -0.10 20.40
C LEU A 77 -16.21 1.36 20.11
N TRP A 78 -15.72 2.09 21.11
CA TRP A 78 -15.36 3.49 20.93
C TRP A 78 -14.08 3.67 20.13
N ALA A 79 -13.15 2.72 20.15
CA ALA A 79 -12.00 2.72 19.22
C ALA A 79 -12.48 2.55 17.76
N LEU A 80 -13.42 1.64 17.48
CA LEU A 80 -14.02 1.48 16.14
C LEU A 80 -14.77 2.75 15.68
N ILE A 81 -15.47 3.43 16.59
CA ILE A 81 -16.16 4.68 16.29
C ILE A 81 -15.16 5.81 16.04
N VAL A 82 -14.23 6.06 16.97
CA VAL A 82 -13.35 7.24 16.90
C VAL A 82 -12.25 7.06 15.85
N VAL A 83 -11.54 5.93 15.87
CA VAL A 83 -10.42 5.69 14.96
C VAL A 83 -10.94 5.34 13.58
N VAL A 84 -11.73 4.27 13.46
CA VAL A 84 -12.09 3.77 12.13
C VAL A 84 -13.17 4.62 11.49
N THR A 85 -14.24 4.92 12.22
CA THR A 85 -15.38 5.65 11.63
C THR A 85 -15.08 7.14 11.45
N LEU A 86 -14.71 7.86 12.51
CA LEU A 86 -14.52 9.31 12.43
C LEU A 86 -13.20 9.67 11.72
N LYS A 87 -12.05 9.16 12.16
CA LYS A 87 -10.76 9.50 11.55
C LYS A 87 -10.62 8.92 10.14
N TYR A 88 -10.81 7.62 9.95
CA TYR A 88 -10.54 7.00 8.65
C TYR A 88 -11.68 7.20 7.65
N VAL A 89 -12.88 6.75 7.99
CA VAL A 89 -14.02 6.68 7.05
C VAL A 89 -14.61 8.07 6.75
N VAL A 90 -14.69 8.97 7.73
CA VAL A 90 -15.27 10.32 7.54
C VAL A 90 -14.22 11.33 7.06
N ILE A 91 -13.02 11.34 7.65
CA ILE A 91 -11.99 12.36 7.39
C ILE A 91 -10.98 11.91 6.33
N LEU A 92 -10.20 10.84 6.58
CA LEU A 92 -9.08 10.47 5.70
C LEU A 92 -9.53 10.01 4.32
N LEU A 93 -10.68 9.35 4.17
CA LEU A 93 -11.24 9.03 2.84
C LEU A 93 -11.52 10.26 1.96
N ARG A 94 -11.54 11.48 2.52
CA ARG A 94 -11.63 12.73 1.75
C ARG A 94 -10.27 13.31 1.38
N ALA A 95 -9.19 12.83 1.99
CA ALA A 95 -7.83 13.25 1.71
C ALA A 95 -7.24 12.39 0.59
N ASP A 96 -7.90 12.34 -0.57
CA ASP A 96 -7.43 11.58 -1.72
C ASP A 96 -6.52 12.42 -2.65
N ASN A 97 -5.62 11.74 -3.36
CA ASN A 97 -4.82 12.33 -4.43
C ASN A 97 -5.39 11.88 -5.77
N ASN A 98 -6.33 12.66 -6.34
CA ASN A 98 -7.04 12.35 -7.59
C ASN A 98 -7.70 10.95 -7.58
N GLY A 99 -8.43 10.65 -6.51
CA GLY A 99 -9.14 9.38 -6.31
C GLY A 99 -8.30 8.25 -5.68
N GLU A 100 -6.98 8.40 -5.58
CA GLU A 100 -6.10 7.42 -4.93
C GLU A 100 -5.86 7.76 -3.46
N GLY A 101 -5.89 6.75 -2.60
CA GLY A 101 -5.58 6.87 -1.18
C GLY A 101 -4.35 6.05 -0.77
N GLY A 102 -4.11 5.96 0.53
CA GLY A 102 -2.96 5.28 1.10
C GLY A 102 -1.82 6.22 1.49
N THR A 103 -0.87 5.68 2.25
CA THR A 103 0.17 6.46 2.94
C THR A 103 1.11 7.18 1.98
N LEU A 104 1.54 6.54 0.89
CA LEU A 104 2.38 7.17 -0.13
C LEU A 104 1.61 8.14 -1.04
N ALA A 105 0.32 7.90 -1.29
CA ALA A 105 -0.53 8.86 -2.00
C ALA A 105 -0.71 10.15 -1.18
N LEU A 106 -0.93 10.01 0.14
CA LEU A 106 -1.00 11.11 1.10
C LEU A 106 0.35 11.85 1.20
N MET A 107 1.46 11.11 1.23
CA MET A 107 2.81 11.69 1.18
C MET A 107 3.01 12.54 -0.08
N ALA A 108 2.66 12.02 -1.26
CA ALA A 108 2.81 12.74 -2.53
C ALA A 108 1.93 14.01 -2.56
N LEU A 109 0.70 13.92 -2.07
CA LEU A 109 -0.23 15.05 -1.94
C LEU A 109 0.31 16.13 -1.00
N ALA A 110 0.78 15.74 0.19
CA ALA A 110 1.33 16.64 1.19
C ALA A 110 2.66 17.27 0.71
N GLN A 111 3.52 16.50 0.05
CA GLN A 111 4.80 16.99 -0.48
C GLN A 111 4.58 18.09 -1.52
N ARG A 112 3.63 17.90 -2.43
CA ARG A 112 3.26 18.88 -3.45
C ARG A 112 2.76 20.20 -2.84
N ALA A 113 2.06 20.13 -1.71
CA ALA A 113 1.44 21.28 -1.06
C ALA A 113 2.41 22.12 -0.20
N VAL A 114 3.45 21.50 0.36
CA VAL A 114 4.39 22.17 1.29
C VAL A 114 5.52 22.91 0.57
N GLY A 115 5.98 22.43 -0.58
CA GLY A 115 7.13 23.01 -1.27
C GLY A 115 8.42 22.93 -0.42
N THR A 116 8.76 24.00 0.29
CA THR A 116 9.87 24.05 1.27
C THR A 116 9.50 23.26 2.54
N GLY A 117 10.16 22.12 2.76
CA GLY A 117 9.82 21.16 3.83
C GLY A 117 9.38 19.78 3.33
N GLY A 118 9.31 19.59 2.00
CA GLY A 118 8.98 18.29 1.41
C GLY A 118 9.89 17.13 1.83
N ALA A 119 11.13 17.41 2.30
CA ALA A 119 12.03 16.38 2.80
C ALA A 119 11.48 15.66 4.05
N THR A 120 10.85 16.40 4.97
CA THR A 120 10.25 15.84 6.19
C THR A 120 9.02 15.01 5.85
N VAL A 121 8.18 15.50 4.93
CA VAL A 121 7.00 14.74 4.45
C VAL A 121 7.42 13.44 3.79
N VAL A 122 8.47 13.47 2.96
CA VAL A 122 9.00 12.26 2.34
C VAL A 122 9.58 11.29 3.39
N LEU A 123 10.26 11.79 4.41
CA LEU A 123 10.74 10.94 5.51
C LEU A 123 9.58 10.27 6.25
N LEU A 124 8.52 11.01 6.55
CA LEU A 124 7.29 10.47 7.14
C LEU A 124 6.69 9.39 6.25
N GLY A 125 6.55 9.62 4.94
CA GLY A 125 6.04 8.60 4.02
C GLY A 125 6.94 7.37 3.89
N ILE A 126 8.27 7.52 3.98
CA ILE A 126 9.21 6.37 4.05
C ILE A 126 8.97 5.57 5.32
N ILE A 127 8.86 6.23 6.49
CA ILE A 127 8.60 5.57 7.77
C ILE A 127 7.26 4.83 7.71
N SER A 128 6.21 5.48 7.24
CA SER A 128 4.88 4.89 7.13
C SER A 128 4.84 3.72 6.16
N GLY A 129 5.44 3.85 4.97
CA GLY A 129 5.54 2.74 4.03
C GLY A 129 6.33 1.55 4.60
N ALA A 130 7.42 1.81 5.30
CA ALA A 130 8.22 0.76 5.93
C ALA A 130 7.47 0.00 7.03
N LEU A 131 6.73 0.71 7.88
CA LEU A 131 5.91 0.12 8.93
C LEU A 131 4.71 -0.67 8.35
N PHE A 132 4.15 -0.25 7.21
CA PHE A 132 3.12 -1.03 6.49
C PHE A 132 3.66 -2.37 5.98
N TYR A 133 4.93 -2.46 5.56
CA TYR A 133 5.53 -3.77 5.24
C TYR A 133 5.61 -4.69 6.47
N GLY A 134 5.81 -4.13 7.67
CA GLY A 134 5.78 -4.89 8.93
C GLY A 134 4.40 -5.52 9.15
N ASP A 135 3.33 -4.74 8.97
CA ASP A 135 1.95 -5.22 9.01
C ASP A 135 1.70 -6.31 7.95
N ALA A 136 2.19 -6.10 6.72
CA ALA A 136 2.03 -7.05 5.63
C ALA A 136 2.67 -8.43 5.85
N VAL A 137 3.61 -8.53 6.77
CA VAL A 137 4.22 -9.79 7.19
C VAL A 137 3.44 -10.40 8.37
N ILE A 138 2.92 -9.60 9.29
CA ILE A 138 2.32 -10.12 10.52
C ILE A 138 0.86 -10.52 10.32
N THR A 139 0.05 -9.73 9.59
CA THR A 139 -1.39 -10.00 9.41
C THR A 139 -1.66 -11.41 8.89
N PRO A 140 -1.00 -11.90 7.81
CA PRO A 140 -1.25 -13.26 7.34
C PRO A 140 -0.87 -14.33 8.36
N ALA A 141 0.20 -14.11 9.13
CA ALA A 141 0.63 -15.04 10.17
C ALA A 141 -0.38 -15.06 11.33
N LEU A 142 -0.79 -13.89 11.84
CA LEU A 142 -1.69 -13.78 12.99
C LEU A 142 -3.10 -14.25 12.65
N SER A 143 -3.68 -13.79 11.55
CA SER A 143 -5.05 -14.10 11.20
C SER A 143 -5.23 -15.59 10.87
N VAL A 144 -4.39 -16.16 10.00
CA VAL A 144 -4.53 -17.58 9.63
C VAL A 144 -4.22 -18.50 10.81
N LEU A 145 -3.24 -18.18 11.64
CA LEU A 145 -2.96 -18.96 12.85
C LEU A 145 -4.14 -18.91 13.83
N SER A 146 -4.74 -17.73 14.05
CA SER A 146 -5.90 -17.56 14.94
C SER A 146 -7.13 -18.33 14.47
N ALA A 147 -7.39 -18.40 13.15
CA ALA A 147 -8.50 -19.21 12.62
C ALA A 147 -8.28 -20.71 12.86
N ILE A 148 -7.06 -21.20 12.63
CA ILE A 148 -6.72 -22.62 12.73
C ILE A 148 -6.62 -23.08 14.19
N GLU A 149 -6.28 -22.20 15.12
CA GLU A 149 -6.34 -22.50 16.56
C GLU A 149 -7.74 -22.87 17.05
N GLY A 150 -8.81 -22.43 16.38
CA GLY A 150 -10.17 -22.85 16.68
C GLY A 150 -10.42 -24.35 16.56
N MET A 151 -9.52 -25.10 15.90
CA MET A 151 -9.57 -26.56 15.89
C MET A 151 -9.40 -27.17 17.29
N LYS A 152 -8.72 -26.49 18.23
CA LYS A 152 -8.59 -26.95 19.62
C LYS A 152 -9.95 -27.07 20.30
N ASP A 153 -10.87 -26.16 19.99
CA ASP A 153 -12.24 -26.15 20.53
C ASP A 153 -13.16 -27.18 19.88
N VAL A 154 -12.73 -27.80 18.77
CA VAL A 154 -13.41 -28.95 18.14
C VAL A 154 -12.87 -30.26 18.73
N THR A 155 -11.55 -30.42 18.75
CA THR A 155 -10.89 -31.52 19.47
C THR A 155 -9.41 -31.22 19.72
N LEU A 156 -8.95 -31.50 20.94
CA LEU A 156 -7.54 -31.34 21.34
C LEU A 156 -6.57 -32.21 20.50
N ARG A 157 -7.06 -33.24 19.80
CA ARG A 157 -6.24 -34.08 18.91
C ARG A 157 -5.62 -33.32 17.73
N PHE A 158 -6.19 -32.16 17.37
CA PHE A 158 -5.68 -31.35 16.27
C PHE A 158 -4.54 -30.39 16.65
N GLU A 159 -4.20 -30.26 17.94
CA GLU A 159 -3.19 -29.31 18.41
C GLU A 159 -1.81 -29.44 17.71
N PRO A 160 -1.25 -30.65 17.50
CA PRO A 160 0.03 -30.80 16.79
C PRO A 160 -0.02 -30.37 15.31
N TYR A 161 -1.21 -30.30 14.72
CA TYR A 161 -1.41 -30.00 13.30
C TYR A 161 -1.66 -28.52 13.02
N ILE A 162 -1.85 -27.68 14.04
CA ILE A 162 -2.16 -26.25 13.88
C ILE A 162 -1.07 -25.54 13.08
N VAL A 163 0.17 -25.55 13.58
CA VAL A 163 1.30 -24.86 12.93
C VAL A 163 1.58 -25.41 11.53
N PRO A 164 1.68 -26.75 11.31
CA PRO A 164 1.85 -27.30 9.96
C PRO A 164 0.73 -26.90 8.99
N LEU A 165 -0.53 -26.95 9.42
CA LEU A 165 -1.67 -26.61 8.57
C LEU A 165 -1.68 -25.12 8.21
N THR A 166 -1.39 -24.24 9.17
CA THR A 166 -1.23 -22.80 8.92
C THR A 166 -0.14 -22.55 7.87
N VAL A 167 1.02 -23.20 7.97
CA VAL A 167 2.09 -23.08 6.98
C VAL A 167 1.65 -23.56 5.60
N VAL A 168 0.96 -24.71 5.51
CA VAL A 168 0.43 -25.23 4.24
C VAL A 168 -0.54 -24.25 3.58
N ILE A 169 -1.47 -23.68 4.36
CA ILE A 169 -2.44 -22.70 3.88
C ILE A 169 -1.72 -21.46 3.34
N LEU A 170 -0.73 -20.94 4.08
CA LEU A 170 0.06 -19.77 3.66
C LEU A 170 0.88 -20.07 2.41
N VAL A 171 1.59 -21.20 2.34
CA VAL A 171 2.34 -21.57 1.13
C VAL A 171 1.42 -21.70 -0.08
N ALA A 172 0.26 -22.35 0.07
CA ALA A 172 -0.74 -22.45 -0.99
C ALA A 172 -1.23 -21.06 -1.43
N LEU A 173 -1.50 -20.18 -0.47
CA LEU A 173 -1.92 -18.81 -0.71
C LEU A 173 -0.90 -18.05 -1.56
N PHE A 174 0.37 -18.04 -1.13
CA PHE A 174 1.45 -17.34 -1.83
C PHE A 174 1.81 -17.98 -3.18
N ALA A 175 1.60 -19.29 -3.35
CA ALA A 175 1.83 -20.01 -4.61
C ALA A 175 0.79 -19.67 -5.70
N VAL A 176 -0.43 -19.29 -5.31
CA VAL A 176 -1.50 -18.95 -6.26
C VAL A 176 -1.40 -17.50 -6.75
N GLN A 177 -0.65 -16.62 -6.07
CA GLN A 177 -0.57 -15.19 -6.39
C GLN A 177 -0.20 -14.89 -7.85
N SER A 178 0.71 -15.67 -8.43
CA SER A 178 1.17 -15.44 -9.81
C SER A 178 0.12 -15.72 -10.88
N ARG A 179 -0.95 -16.45 -10.57
CA ARG A 179 -2.02 -16.82 -11.51
C ARG A 179 -3.12 -15.76 -11.61
N GLY A 180 -3.02 -14.70 -10.82
CA GLY A 180 -4.03 -13.66 -10.71
C GLY A 180 -5.22 -14.08 -9.86
N THR A 181 -5.67 -13.16 -9.02
CA THR A 181 -6.81 -13.38 -8.11
C THR A 181 -8.16 -13.05 -8.74
N ALA A 182 -8.20 -12.59 -10.01
CA ALA A 182 -9.41 -12.05 -10.64
C ALA A 182 -10.65 -12.97 -10.54
N ARG A 183 -10.50 -14.27 -10.83
CA ARG A 183 -11.62 -15.24 -10.77
C ARG A 183 -12.04 -15.57 -9.33
N VAL A 184 -11.11 -15.53 -8.39
CA VAL A 184 -11.38 -15.86 -6.98
C VAL A 184 -11.90 -14.63 -6.22
N ALA A 185 -11.46 -13.42 -6.62
CA ALA A 185 -11.85 -12.15 -6.02
C ALA A 185 -13.36 -11.88 -6.12
N ALA A 186 -14.02 -12.42 -7.14
CA ALA A 186 -15.49 -12.38 -7.25
C ALA A 186 -16.20 -13.05 -6.06
N PHE A 187 -15.57 -14.05 -5.42
CA PHE A 187 -16.13 -14.75 -4.27
C PHE A 187 -15.78 -14.08 -2.93
N PHE A 188 -14.80 -13.17 -2.89
CA PHE A 188 -14.37 -12.54 -1.64
C PHE A 188 -15.50 -11.74 -0.99
N GLY A 189 -16.22 -10.92 -1.75
CA GLY A 189 -17.36 -10.15 -1.26
C GLY A 189 -18.46 -11.04 -0.65
N PRO A 190 -19.01 -12.00 -1.40
CA PRO A 190 -20.02 -12.94 -0.88
C PRO A 190 -19.59 -13.70 0.38
N ILE A 191 -18.36 -14.24 0.41
CA ILE A 191 -17.84 -14.98 1.57
C ILE A 191 -17.76 -14.07 2.79
N MET A 192 -17.25 -12.84 2.63
CA MET A 192 -17.17 -11.88 3.73
C MET A 192 -18.54 -11.38 4.19
N CYS A 193 -19.52 -11.25 3.30
CA CYS A 193 -20.90 -10.97 3.70
C CYS A 193 -21.48 -12.08 4.58
N VAL A 194 -21.26 -13.35 4.21
CA VAL A 194 -21.66 -14.50 5.03
C VAL A 194 -20.93 -14.47 6.37
N TRP A 195 -19.63 -14.21 6.38
CA TRP A 195 -18.84 -14.03 7.60
C TRP A 195 -19.48 -13.00 8.54
N PHE A 196 -19.71 -11.76 8.07
CA PHE A 196 -20.28 -10.70 8.90
C PHE A 196 -21.71 -11.02 9.38
N ALA A 197 -22.55 -11.62 8.52
CA ALA A 197 -23.88 -12.05 8.92
C ALA A 197 -23.84 -13.12 10.03
N VAL A 198 -22.93 -14.09 9.93
CA VAL A 198 -22.74 -15.13 10.95
C VAL A 198 -22.21 -14.53 12.25
N LEU A 199 -21.28 -13.57 12.19
CA LEU A 199 -20.78 -12.86 13.38
C LEU A 199 -21.90 -12.14 14.13
N ALA A 200 -22.75 -11.42 13.39
CA ALA A 200 -23.89 -10.71 13.95
C ALA A 200 -24.93 -11.67 14.56
N ALA A 201 -25.27 -12.74 13.84
CA ALA A 201 -26.26 -13.73 14.29
C ALA A 201 -25.82 -14.49 15.54
N ALA A 202 -24.55 -14.92 15.60
CA ALA A 202 -24.01 -15.65 16.74
C ALA A 202 -24.00 -14.83 18.05
N ALA A 203 -23.95 -13.50 17.94
CA ALA A 203 -23.95 -12.62 19.10
C ALA A 203 -25.33 -12.43 19.76
N ILE A 204 -26.42 -12.67 19.01
CA ILE A 204 -27.79 -12.34 19.47
C ILE A 204 -28.14 -13.10 20.75
N HIS A 205 -27.89 -14.40 20.80
CA HIS A 205 -28.28 -15.23 21.93
C HIS A 205 -27.57 -14.86 23.24
N PRO A 206 -26.22 -14.75 23.29
CA PRO A 206 -25.53 -14.30 24.50
C PRO A 206 -25.99 -12.91 24.97
N ILE A 207 -26.25 -11.97 24.05
CA ILE A 207 -26.73 -10.62 24.40
C ILE A 207 -28.12 -10.68 25.06
N ILE A 208 -29.01 -11.56 24.59
CA ILE A 208 -30.33 -11.74 25.19
C ILE A 208 -30.22 -12.32 26.61
N GLU A 209 -29.30 -13.27 26.83
CA GLU A 209 -29.08 -13.87 28.16
C GLU A 209 -28.41 -12.91 29.14
N GLN A 210 -27.50 -12.06 28.65
CA GLN A 210 -26.73 -11.11 29.46
C GLN A 210 -26.92 -9.67 28.94
N PRO A 211 -28.13 -9.08 29.05
CA PRO A 211 -28.45 -7.77 28.48
C PRO A 211 -27.64 -6.63 29.10
N GLN A 212 -27.09 -6.85 30.29
CA GLN A 212 -26.16 -5.95 30.96
C GLN A 212 -24.93 -5.60 30.11
N VAL A 213 -24.54 -6.42 29.13
CA VAL A 213 -23.44 -6.10 28.21
C VAL A 213 -23.68 -4.81 27.41
N LEU A 214 -24.95 -4.47 27.14
CA LEU A 214 -25.32 -3.28 26.38
C LEU A 214 -24.90 -1.98 27.08
N LEU A 215 -24.64 -2.02 28.39
CA LEU A 215 -24.08 -0.91 29.14
C LEU A 215 -22.71 -0.47 28.58
N ALA A 216 -21.96 -1.37 27.94
CA ALA A 216 -20.68 -1.06 27.29
C ALA A 216 -20.79 -0.04 26.14
N LEU A 217 -21.99 0.18 25.58
CA LEU A 217 -22.23 1.25 24.60
C LEU A 217 -21.97 2.64 25.18
N ASN A 218 -22.13 2.81 26.49
CA ASN A 218 -21.84 4.07 27.17
C ASN A 218 -20.31 4.26 27.31
N PRO A 219 -19.72 5.33 26.75
CA PRO A 219 -18.28 5.58 26.78
C PRO A 219 -17.73 5.77 28.20
N LEU A 220 -18.59 6.05 29.17
CA LEU A 220 -18.18 6.14 30.58
C LEU A 220 -17.58 4.82 31.09
N TYR A 221 -17.94 3.66 30.55
CA TYR A 221 -17.29 2.39 30.93
C TYR A 221 -15.85 2.33 30.46
N ALA A 222 -15.56 2.75 29.22
CA ALA A 222 -14.20 2.89 28.73
C ALA A 222 -13.38 3.89 29.57
N VAL A 223 -13.95 5.08 29.83
CA VAL A 223 -13.27 6.14 30.60
C VAL A 223 -13.02 5.71 32.04
N SER A 224 -14.04 5.15 32.72
CA SER A 224 -13.91 4.70 34.10
C SER A 224 -12.93 3.54 34.24
N PHE A 225 -12.93 2.59 33.30
CA PHE A 225 -11.94 1.52 33.26
C PHE A 225 -10.51 2.08 33.17
N MET A 226 -10.27 3.02 32.25
CA MET A 226 -8.97 3.67 32.09
C MET A 226 -8.51 4.42 33.34
N LEU A 227 -9.42 5.14 34.01
CA LEU A 227 -9.10 5.92 35.21
C LEU A 227 -8.88 5.03 36.45
N SER A 228 -9.56 3.88 36.53
CA SER A 228 -9.50 3.00 37.71
C SER A 228 -8.37 1.96 37.67
N HIS A 229 -7.98 1.49 36.48
CA HIS A 229 -7.04 0.38 36.34
C HIS A 229 -5.57 0.81 36.11
N GLY A 230 -5.29 2.11 36.02
CA GLY A 230 -3.93 2.66 35.93
C GLY A 230 -3.08 2.01 34.81
N ILE A 231 -1.95 1.38 35.19
CA ILE A 231 -1.04 0.71 34.26
C ILE A 231 -1.72 -0.47 33.53
N ILE A 232 -2.59 -1.24 34.22
CA ILE A 232 -3.32 -2.36 33.61
C ILE A 232 -4.24 -1.83 32.50
N GLY A 233 -4.93 -0.71 32.75
CA GLY A 233 -5.75 -0.04 31.74
C GLY A 233 -4.92 0.37 30.51
N PHE A 234 -3.70 0.87 30.74
CA PHE A 234 -2.79 1.26 29.67
C PHE A 234 -2.27 0.06 28.85
N VAL A 235 -1.90 -1.06 29.50
CA VAL A 235 -1.53 -2.31 28.78
C VAL A 235 -2.72 -2.87 27.99
N THR A 236 -3.92 -2.78 28.56
CA THR A 236 -5.18 -3.19 27.92
C THR A 236 -5.44 -2.39 26.64
N LEU A 237 -5.18 -1.08 26.62
CA LEU A 237 -5.29 -0.28 25.39
C LEU A 237 -4.42 -0.83 24.25
N GLY A 238 -3.22 -1.32 24.56
CA GLY A 238 -2.35 -1.94 23.57
C GLY A 238 -2.99 -3.18 22.92
N ALA A 239 -3.75 -3.96 23.68
CA ALA A 239 -4.50 -5.11 23.16
C ALA A 239 -5.82 -4.71 22.47
N VAL A 240 -6.55 -3.71 22.98
CA VAL A 240 -7.75 -3.16 22.33
C VAL A 240 -7.46 -2.67 20.91
N PHE A 241 -6.25 -2.13 20.69
CA PHE A 241 -5.82 -1.67 19.38
C PHE A 241 -5.90 -2.76 18.29
N LEU A 242 -5.78 -4.04 18.65
CA LEU A 242 -5.95 -5.18 17.74
C LEU A 242 -7.32 -5.19 17.03
N ALA A 243 -8.34 -4.55 17.60
CA ALA A 243 -9.68 -4.45 17.01
C ALA A 243 -9.78 -3.41 15.88
N VAL A 244 -8.84 -2.47 15.80
CA VAL A 244 -8.84 -1.38 14.79
C VAL A 244 -7.77 -1.58 13.71
N THR A 245 -7.04 -2.69 13.74
CA THR A 245 -6.08 -3.04 12.67
C THR A 245 -6.83 -3.25 11.35
N GLY A 246 -6.18 -2.92 10.23
CA GLY A 246 -6.82 -2.90 8.92
C GLY A 246 -7.53 -1.59 8.55
N ALA A 247 -7.61 -0.61 9.45
CA ALA A 247 -8.11 0.73 9.11
C ALA A 247 -7.25 1.44 8.05
N GLU A 248 -6.04 1.00 7.80
CA GLU A 248 -5.16 1.58 6.78
C GLU A 248 -5.41 0.99 5.39
N ALA A 249 -5.83 -0.27 5.33
CA ALA A 249 -6.21 -0.95 4.10
C ALA A 249 -7.39 -0.24 3.42
N LEU A 250 -8.39 0.22 4.18
CA LEU A 250 -9.51 1.01 3.61
C LEU A 250 -9.05 2.29 2.93
N TYR A 251 -8.01 2.93 3.44
CA TYR A 251 -7.49 4.15 2.86
C TYR A 251 -6.65 3.84 1.62
N ALA A 252 -5.86 2.76 1.65
CA ALA A 252 -5.06 2.30 0.51
C ALA A 252 -5.92 1.88 -0.70
N ASP A 253 -7.08 1.27 -0.46
CA ASP A 253 -7.96 0.75 -1.52
C ASP A 253 -9.00 1.76 -2.05
N LEU A 254 -8.88 3.03 -1.66
CA LEU A 254 -9.76 4.11 -2.12
C LEU A 254 -9.81 4.23 -3.65
N GLY A 255 -8.67 4.04 -4.33
CA GLY A 255 -8.59 4.11 -5.80
C GLY A 255 -9.33 3.00 -6.53
N HIS A 256 -9.59 1.87 -5.87
CA HIS A 256 -10.27 0.71 -6.46
C HIS A 256 -11.79 0.79 -6.31
N PHE A 257 -12.27 1.15 -5.11
CA PHE A 257 -13.70 1.08 -4.78
C PHE A 257 -14.36 2.44 -4.67
N GLY A 258 -13.60 3.51 -4.46
CA GLY A 258 -14.12 4.85 -4.20
C GLY A 258 -14.68 5.01 -2.78
N LYS A 259 -14.82 6.26 -2.35
CA LYS A 259 -15.19 6.60 -0.96
C LYS A 259 -16.58 6.12 -0.54
N ARG A 260 -17.59 6.26 -1.42
CA ARG A 260 -19.00 5.99 -1.05
C ARG A 260 -19.26 4.49 -0.85
N PRO A 261 -18.83 3.57 -1.74
CA PRO A 261 -18.99 2.14 -1.50
C PRO A 261 -18.29 1.64 -0.24
N ILE A 262 -17.08 2.16 0.04
CA ILE A 262 -16.34 1.88 1.29
C ILE A 262 -17.15 2.35 2.51
N GLN A 263 -17.61 3.61 2.52
CA GLN A 263 -18.42 4.18 3.61
C GLN A 263 -19.72 3.41 3.87
N THR A 264 -20.46 3.04 2.81
CA THR A 264 -21.72 2.31 2.97
C THR A 264 -21.50 0.89 3.48
N ALA A 265 -20.51 0.17 2.95
CA ALA A 265 -20.15 -1.16 3.44
C ALA A 265 -19.78 -1.14 4.93
N TRP A 266 -19.01 -0.14 5.36
CA TRP A 266 -18.65 0.05 6.77
C TRP A 266 -19.88 0.26 7.66
N LEU A 267 -20.68 1.27 7.36
CA LEU A 267 -21.75 1.72 8.24
C LEU A 267 -22.93 0.75 8.31
N VAL A 268 -23.20 0.01 7.22
CA VAL A 268 -24.39 -0.84 7.12
C VAL A 268 -24.11 -2.29 7.52
N ILE A 269 -22.92 -2.82 7.18
CA ILE A 269 -22.63 -4.25 7.37
C ILE A 269 -21.51 -4.45 8.38
N VAL A 270 -20.34 -3.86 8.14
CA VAL A 270 -19.13 -4.23 8.88
C VAL A 270 -19.16 -3.74 10.32
N LEU A 271 -19.39 -2.44 10.55
CA LEU A 271 -19.42 -1.86 11.90
C LEU A 271 -20.53 -2.49 12.77
N PRO A 272 -21.79 -2.63 12.30
CA PRO A 272 -22.82 -3.29 13.10
C PRO A 272 -22.48 -4.73 13.45
N SER A 273 -21.94 -5.50 12.49
CA SER A 273 -21.58 -6.91 12.73
C SER A 273 -20.43 -7.07 13.72
N LEU A 274 -19.40 -6.22 13.62
CA LEU A 274 -18.29 -6.20 14.57
C LEU A 274 -18.76 -5.77 15.96
N ALA A 275 -19.57 -4.71 16.05
CA ALA A 275 -20.10 -4.21 17.32
C ALA A 275 -20.95 -5.29 18.03
N LEU A 276 -21.86 -5.93 17.29
CA LEU A 276 -22.64 -7.06 17.81
C LEU A 276 -21.73 -8.20 18.26
N ASN A 277 -20.73 -8.58 17.46
CA ASN A 277 -19.84 -9.68 17.84
C ASN A 277 -19.06 -9.40 19.13
N TYR A 278 -18.50 -8.19 19.29
CA TYR A 278 -17.80 -7.82 20.52
C TYR A 278 -18.73 -7.77 21.74
N LEU A 279 -19.98 -7.28 21.56
CA LEU A 279 -21.01 -7.37 22.60
C LEU A 279 -21.36 -8.83 22.92
N GLY A 280 -21.48 -9.70 21.92
CA GLY A 280 -21.77 -11.12 22.10
C GLY A 280 -20.67 -11.86 22.87
N GLN A 281 -19.39 -11.62 22.52
CA GLN A 281 -18.26 -12.18 23.26
C GLN A 281 -18.21 -11.67 24.69
N GLY A 282 -18.47 -10.37 24.90
CA GLY A 282 -18.59 -9.78 26.24
C GLY A 282 -19.71 -10.42 27.07
N ALA A 283 -20.88 -10.60 26.47
CA ALA A 283 -22.04 -11.23 27.10
C ALA A 283 -21.75 -12.66 27.53
N LEU A 284 -21.10 -13.43 26.65
CA LEU A 284 -20.71 -14.81 26.92
C LEU A 284 -19.77 -14.89 28.14
N VAL A 285 -18.72 -14.06 28.17
CA VAL A 285 -17.75 -14.06 29.29
C VAL A 285 -18.35 -13.52 30.59
N LEU A 286 -19.34 -12.63 30.53
CA LEU A 286 -20.10 -12.19 31.72
C LEU A 286 -20.93 -13.33 32.34
N GLY A 287 -21.48 -14.22 31.51
CA GLY A 287 -22.23 -15.39 31.96
C GLY A 287 -21.33 -16.55 32.41
N ASP A 288 -20.23 -16.78 31.69
CA ASP A 288 -19.24 -17.80 31.99
C ASP A 288 -17.80 -17.24 31.83
N PRO A 289 -17.15 -16.85 32.94
CA PRO A 289 -15.77 -16.36 32.90
C PRO A 289 -14.77 -17.35 32.30
N GLY A 290 -15.06 -18.67 32.33
CA GLY A 290 -14.23 -19.71 31.72
C GLY A 290 -14.21 -19.65 30.19
N ALA A 291 -15.18 -18.98 29.57
CA ALA A 291 -15.25 -18.82 28.13
C ALA A 291 -14.11 -17.97 27.55
N ILE A 292 -13.35 -17.25 28.38
CA ILE A 292 -12.22 -16.40 27.95
C ILE A 292 -11.10 -17.17 27.23
N VAL A 293 -11.02 -18.49 27.37
CA VAL A 293 -10.04 -19.30 26.65
C VAL A 293 -10.24 -19.18 25.12
N SER A 294 -11.48 -19.16 24.67
CA SER A 294 -11.84 -19.06 23.25
C SER A 294 -13.21 -18.42 23.04
N PRO A 295 -13.37 -17.13 23.41
CA PRO A 295 -14.68 -16.48 23.47
C PRO A 295 -15.35 -16.46 22.10
N PHE A 296 -14.56 -16.27 21.03
CA PHE A 296 -15.06 -16.28 19.66
C PHE A 296 -15.67 -17.63 19.25
N PHE A 297 -14.94 -18.75 19.40
CA PHE A 297 -15.42 -20.06 18.95
C PHE A 297 -16.49 -20.65 19.88
N GLN A 298 -16.52 -20.21 21.14
CA GLN A 298 -17.54 -20.60 22.12
C GLN A 298 -18.90 -19.91 21.90
N LEU A 299 -18.98 -18.83 21.11
CA LEU A 299 -20.26 -18.30 20.63
C LEU A 299 -21.05 -19.32 19.80
N PHE A 300 -20.37 -20.33 19.24
CA PHE A 300 -20.97 -21.33 18.39
C PHE A 300 -21.19 -22.65 19.14
N PRO A 301 -22.34 -23.32 18.93
CA PRO A 301 -22.59 -24.63 19.51
C PRO A 301 -21.48 -25.64 19.20
N GLN A 302 -21.18 -26.49 20.18
CA GLN A 302 -20.15 -27.52 20.04
C GLN A 302 -20.46 -28.50 18.89
N GLY A 303 -19.41 -29.13 18.35
CA GLY A 303 -19.54 -30.11 17.26
C GLY A 303 -19.53 -29.49 15.87
N PHE A 304 -20.53 -29.82 15.05
CA PHE A 304 -20.55 -29.51 13.61
C PHE A 304 -20.47 -28.00 13.32
N PHE A 305 -21.28 -27.18 14.00
CA PHE A 305 -21.33 -25.73 13.74
C PHE A 305 -20.00 -25.04 14.04
N ARG A 306 -19.32 -25.42 15.12
CA ARG A 306 -17.98 -24.91 15.44
C ARG A 306 -16.95 -25.31 14.38
N GLY A 307 -17.00 -26.56 13.88
CA GLY A 307 -16.14 -27.00 12.78
C GLY A 307 -16.38 -26.20 11.48
N CYS A 308 -17.64 -25.95 11.12
CA CYS A 308 -17.99 -25.09 10.00
C CYS A 308 -17.46 -23.66 10.20
N MET A 309 -17.52 -23.15 11.44
CA MET A 309 -17.01 -21.83 11.75
C MET A 309 -15.49 -21.73 11.61
N VAL A 310 -14.73 -22.77 11.96
CA VAL A 310 -13.28 -22.84 11.71
C VAL A 310 -12.98 -22.76 10.20
N VAL A 311 -13.75 -23.46 9.37
CA VAL A 311 -13.60 -23.38 7.90
C VAL A 311 -13.90 -21.97 7.40
N LEU A 312 -15.01 -21.37 7.85
CA LEU A 312 -15.39 -20.01 7.46
C LEU A 312 -14.37 -18.97 7.93
N ALA A 313 -13.85 -19.09 9.15
CA ALA A 313 -12.77 -18.26 9.68
C ALA A 313 -11.49 -18.41 8.84
N THR A 314 -11.14 -19.64 8.48
CA THR A 314 -9.99 -19.89 7.60
C THR A 314 -10.17 -19.21 6.24
N MET A 315 -11.36 -19.30 5.64
CA MET A 315 -11.67 -18.58 4.39
C MET A 315 -11.58 -17.06 4.56
N ALA A 316 -12.16 -16.49 5.62
CA ALA A 316 -12.11 -15.05 5.89
C ALA A 316 -10.67 -14.55 6.10
N THR A 317 -9.86 -15.27 6.86
CA THR A 317 -8.44 -14.91 7.11
C THR A 317 -7.55 -15.07 5.89
N VAL A 318 -7.85 -16.03 5.01
CA VAL A 318 -7.22 -16.13 3.69
C VAL A 318 -7.55 -14.89 2.86
N ILE A 319 -8.81 -14.46 2.83
CA ILE A 319 -9.23 -13.23 2.12
C ILE A 319 -8.55 -11.99 2.71
N ALA A 320 -8.52 -11.86 4.03
CA ALA A 320 -7.80 -10.78 4.73
C ALA A 320 -6.32 -10.74 4.34
N SER A 321 -5.65 -11.89 4.35
CA SER A 321 -4.25 -12.02 3.96
C SER A 321 -4.01 -11.60 2.51
N GLN A 322 -4.95 -11.92 1.59
CA GLN A 322 -4.86 -11.52 0.18
C GLN A 322 -4.90 -10.01 -0.02
N ALA A 323 -5.78 -9.32 0.70
CA ALA A 323 -5.91 -7.87 0.61
C ALA A 323 -4.59 -7.19 1.00
N VAL A 324 -4.00 -7.63 2.12
CA VAL A 324 -2.75 -7.06 2.64
C VAL A 324 -1.55 -7.37 1.73
N ILE A 325 -1.45 -8.59 1.18
CA ILE A 325 -0.40 -8.96 0.20
C ILE A 325 -0.50 -8.07 -1.05
N THR A 326 -1.72 -7.86 -1.56
CA THR A 326 -1.96 -7.00 -2.73
C THR A 326 -1.66 -5.53 -2.41
N GLY A 327 -1.98 -5.09 -1.19
CA GLY A 327 -1.61 -3.78 -0.66
C GLY A 327 -0.09 -3.57 -0.65
N ALA A 328 0.68 -4.58 -0.22
CA ALA A 328 2.15 -4.53 -0.23
C ALA A 328 2.72 -4.41 -1.66
N TYR A 329 2.13 -5.08 -2.66
CA TYR A 329 2.53 -4.90 -4.06
C TYR A 329 2.23 -3.49 -4.55
N SER A 330 1.06 -2.94 -4.22
CA SER A 330 0.66 -1.59 -4.59
C SER A 330 1.58 -0.54 -3.98
N LEU A 331 1.91 -0.69 -2.70
CA LEU A 331 2.87 0.14 -2.00
C LEU A 331 4.28 0.04 -2.60
N THR A 332 4.72 -1.18 -2.95
CA THR A 332 6.02 -1.40 -3.62
C THR A 332 6.05 -0.65 -4.95
N ARG A 333 5.01 -0.79 -5.78
CA ARG A 333 4.91 -0.07 -7.05
C ARG A 333 5.02 1.44 -6.81
N GLN A 334 4.19 2.00 -5.93
CA GLN A 334 4.22 3.43 -5.61
C GLN A 334 5.61 3.88 -5.14
N ALA A 335 6.27 3.11 -4.27
CA ALA A 335 7.63 3.39 -3.82
C ALA A 335 8.66 3.37 -4.96
N ILE A 336 8.56 2.44 -5.93
CA ILE A 336 9.41 2.44 -7.13
C ILE A 336 9.19 3.71 -7.95
N GLN A 337 7.93 4.07 -8.20
CA GLN A 337 7.55 5.21 -9.03
C GLN A 337 7.97 6.55 -8.40
N LEU A 338 7.96 6.62 -7.08
CA LEU A 338 8.44 7.78 -6.30
C LEU A 338 9.96 7.77 -6.08
N GLY A 339 10.69 6.80 -6.66
CA GLY A 339 12.15 6.71 -6.58
C GLY A 339 12.68 6.27 -5.21
N LEU A 340 11.85 5.65 -4.38
CA LEU A 340 12.20 5.14 -3.05
C LEU A 340 12.76 3.71 -3.09
N LEU A 341 12.41 2.92 -4.11
CA LEU A 341 12.88 1.53 -4.29
C LEU A 341 13.45 1.29 -5.70
N PRO A 342 14.34 0.28 -5.85
CA PRO A 342 14.78 -0.18 -7.16
C PRO A 342 13.63 -0.73 -7.99
N ARG A 343 13.77 -0.64 -9.31
CA ARG A 343 12.79 -1.19 -10.26
C ARG A 343 12.72 -2.71 -10.12
N PHE A 344 11.58 -3.22 -9.71
CA PHE A 344 11.29 -4.65 -9.71
C PHE A 344 10.46 -5.05 -10.92
N GLU A 345 10.48 -6.35 -11.24
CA GLU A 345 9.56 -6.93 -12.21
C GLU A 345 8.12 -6.81 -11.71
N ILE A 346 7.29 -6.12 -12.48
CA ILE A 346 5.86 -5.99 -12.22
C ILE A 346 5.13 -6.77 -13.31
N ARG A 347 4.42 -7.83 -12.93
CA ARG A 347 3.55 -8.58 -13.83
C ARG A 347 2.11 -8.15 -13.60
N HIS A 348 1.40 -7.82 -14.67
CA HIS A 348 -0.04 -7.53 -14.59
C HIS A 348 -0.81 -8.85 -14.67
N THR A 349 -1.60 -9.15 -13.65
CA THR A 349 -2.41 -10.37 -13.62
C THR A 349 -3.79 -10.18 -14.26
N SER A 350 -4.17 -8.95 -14.58
CA SER A 350 -5.38 -8.61 -15.33
C SER A 350 -5.17 -7.34 -16.16
N GLU A 351 -5.67 -7.33 -17.39
CA GLU A 351 -5.64 -6.16 -18.28
C GLU A 351 -6.67 -5.09 -17.89
N ALA A 352 -7.71 -5.46 -17.13
CA ALA A 352 -8.85 -4.59 -16.82
C ALA A 352 -8.74 -3.84 -15.48
N HIS A 353 -7.88 -4.30 -14.55
CA HIS A 353 -7.77 -3.74 -13.20
C HIS A 353 -6.33 -3.31 -12.88
N SER A 354 -6.11 -2.00 -12.78
CA SER A 354 -4.83 -1.38 -12.41
C SER A 354 -4.26 -1.81 -11.05
N GLY A 355 -5.09 -2.40 -10.17
CA GLY A 355 -4.70 -2.93 -8.86
C GLY A 355 -4.15 -4.35 -8.85
N GLN A 356 -4.37 -5.12 -9.91
CA GLN A 356 -4.01 -6.54 -9.94
C GLN A 356 -2.60 -6.72 -10.51
N ILE A 357 -1.63 -6.40 -9.66
CA ILE A 357 -0.20 -6.53 -9.93
C ILE A 357 0.40 -7.65 -9.10
N PHE A 358 1.36 -8.36 -9.68
CA PHE A 358 2.14 -9.37 -9.02
C PHE A 358 3.63 -8.99 -9.10
N ILE A 359 4.28 -8.93 -7.94
CA ILE A 359 5.71 -8.64 -7.83
C ILE A 359 6.41 -9.88 -7.25
N PRO A 360 7.03 -10.74 -8.08
CA PRO A 360 7.53 -12.05 -7.66
C PRO A 360 8.50 -11.99 -6.47
N ARG A 361 9.39 -10.98 -6.46
CA ARG A 361 10.38 -10.79 -5.41
C ARG A 361 9.74 -10.46 -4.06
N ILE A 362 8.78 -9.56 -4.05
CA ILE A 362 8.06 -9.17 -2.84
C ILE A 362 7.23 -10.36 -2.33
N ASN A 363 6.58 -11.11 -3.23
CA ASN A 363 5.86 -12.33 -2.87
C ASN A 363 6.75 -13.35 -2.14
N GLN A 364 7.95 -13.62 -2.66
CA GLN A 364 8.90 -14.56 -2.05
C GLN A 364 9.40 -14.08 -0.69
N LEU A 365 9.74 -12.79 -0.57
CA LEU A 365 10.21 -12.20 0.68
C LEU A 365 9.12 -12.22 1.76
N LEU A 366 7.89 -11.85 1.39
CA LEU A 366 6.74 -11.90 2.29
C LEU A 366 6.46 -13.34 2.71
N LEU A 367 6.41 -14.31 1.79
CA LEU A 367 6.20 -15.73 2.12
C LEU A 367 7.22 -16.22 3.15
N LEU A 368 8.51 -15.98 2.91
CA LEU A 368 9.58 -16.40 3.80
C LEU A 368 9.42 -15.78 5.19
N ALA A 369 9.13 -14.48 5.25
CA ALA A 369 8.98 -13.76 6.51
C ALA A 369 7.74 -14.22 7.30
N VAL A 370 6.59 -14.38 6.64
CA VAL A 370 5.33 -14.85 7.25
C VAL A 370 5.52 -16.27 7.81
N VAL A 371 6.09 -17.19 7.02
CA VAL A 371 6.34 -18.58 7.48
C VAL A 371 7.32 -18.59 8.65
N LEU A 372 8.38 -17.78 8.61
CA LEU A 372 9.32 -17.65 9.71
C LEU A 372 8.62 -17.18 11.01
N LEU A 373 7.71 -16.21 10.94
CA LEU A 373 6.95 -15.76 12.11
C LEU A 373 6.08 -16.86 12.69
N VAL A 374 5.34 -17.59 11.84
CA VAL A 374 4.48 -18.69 12.30
C VAL A 374 5.32 -19.78 13.01
N LEU A 375 6.48 -20.12 12.46
CA LEU A 375 7.37 -21.14 13.05
C LEU A 375 8.04 -20.68 14.35
N LEU A 376 8.33 -19.38 14.48
CA LEU A 376 8.98 -18.79 15.64
C LEU A 376 8.00 -18.64 16.81
N PHE A 377 6.81 -18.07 16.57
CA PHE A 377 5.85 -17.73 17.61
C PHE A 377 4.89 -18.88 17.96
N ARG A 378 4.52 -19.73 16.99
CA ARG A 378 3.70 -20.95 17.13
C ARG A 378 2.28 -20.79 17.71
N SER A 379 1.95 -19.68 18.35
CA SER A 379 0.61 -19.35 18.85
C SER A 379 0.17 -17.93 18.46
N SER A 380 -1.14 -17.72 18.34
CA SER A 380 -1.71 -16.41 18.02
C SER A 380 -1.47 -15.38 19.12
N SER A 381 -1.58 -15.75 20.40
CA SER A 381 -1.38 -14.83 21.53
C SER A 381 0.07 -14.31 21.60
N ALA A 382 1.06 -15.19 21.39
CA ALA A 382 2.47 -14.79 21.33
C ALA A 382 2.77 -13.87 20.13
N LEU A 383 2.06 -14.05 19.02
CA LEU A 383 2.20 -13.19 17.85
C LEU A 383 1.43 -11.87 18.00
N ALA A 384 0.29 -11.88 18.70
CA ALA A 384 -0.54 -10.71 18.98
C ALA A 384 0.16 -9.71 19.90
N SER A 385 0.94 -10.18 20.88
CA SER A 385 1.79 -9.30 21.71
C SER A 385 2.80 -8.51 20.88
N ALA A 386 3.24 -9.05 19.73
CA ALA A 386 4.20 -8.43 18.84
C ALA A 386 3.61 -7.47 17.77
N TYR A 387 2.30 -7.48 17.53
CA TYR A 387 1.69 -6.95 16.30
C TYR A 387 1.42 -5.41 16.30
N GLY A 388 1.14 -4.80 17.46
CA GLY A 388 0.53 -3.46 17.49
C GLY A 388 1.43 -2.25 17.19
N ILE A 389 2.76 -2.39 17.25
CA ILE A 389 3.67 -1.22 17.14
C ILE A 389 3.75 -0.68 15.71
N SER A 390 3.79 -1.57 14.71
CA SER A 390 3.94 -1.14 13.31
C SER A 390 2.75 -0.30 12.86
N VAL A 391 1.55 -0.82 13.10
CA VAL A 391 0.29 -0.21 12.68
C VAL A 391 -0.01 1.07 13.48
N THR A 392 0.26 1.11 14.79
CA THR A 392 0.11 2.37 15.55
C THR A 392 1.07 3.45 15.04
N GLY A 393 2.31 3.09 14.69
CA GLY A 393 3.28 4.02 14.12
C GLY A 393 2.83 4.58 12.77
N THR A 394 2.27 3.75 11.88
CA THR A 394 1.69 4.22 10.62
C THR A 394 0.49 5.14 10.84
N MET A 395 -0.36 4.86 11.83
CA MET A 395 -1.51 5.70 12.17
C MET A 395 -1.08 7.09 12.65
N VAL A 396 -0.06 7.19 13.51
CA VAL A 396 0.52 8.46 13.98
C VAL A 396 1.06 9.26 12.79
N VAL A 397 1.83 8.61 11.91
CA VAL A 397 2.41 9.27 10.75
C VAL A 397 1.33 9.73 9.77
N THR A 398 0.27 8.95 9.60
CA THR A 398 -0.89 9.31 8.77
C THR A 398 -1.64 10.51 9.34
N ALA A 399 -1.80 10.61 10.66
CA ALA A 399 -2.38 11.79 11.30
C ALA A 399 -1.52 13.04 11.09
N LEU A 400 -0.20 12.93 11.22
CA LEU A 400 0.74 14.03 10.96
C LEU A 400 0.66 14.52 9.50
N MET A 401 0.64 13.60 8.53
CA MET A 401 0.45 13.95 7.12
C MET A 401 -0.97 14.50 6.85
N GLY A 402 -1.98 13.97 7.53
CA GLY A 402 -3.36 14.46 7.49
C GLY A 402 -3.47 15.92 7.92
N PHE A 403 -2.78 16.31 9.00
CA PHE A 403 -2.68 17.72 9.42
C PHE A 403 -2.13 18.62 8.29
N VAL A 404 -1.05 18.20 7.64
CA VAL A 404 -0.45 18.94 6.52
C VAL A 404 -1.45 19.10 5.38
N VAL A 405 -2.23 18.06 5.06
CA VAL A 405 -3.25 18.12 4.00
C VAL A 405 -4.40 19.05 4.38
N VAL A 406 -4.96 18.94 5.58
CA VAL A 406 -6.04 19.84 6.04
C VAL A 406 -5.56 21.30 6.04
N TRP A 407 -4.33 21.55 6.49
CA TRP A 407 -3.76 22.89 6.52
C TRP A 407 -3.47 23.43 5.11
N LYS A 408 -2.69 22.72 4.30
CA LYS A 408 -2.13 23.25 3.04
C LYS A 408 -2.99 22.97 1.81
N VAL A 409 -3.63 21.81 1.76
CA VAL A 409 -4.45 21.39 0.60
C VAL A 409 -5.88 21.87 0.75
N TRP A 410 -6.51 21.63 1.90
CA TRP A 410 -7.87 22.14 2.18
C TRP A 410 -7.88 23.61 2.59
N ARG A 411 -6.70 24.22 2.79
CA ARG A 411 -6.51 25.64 3.10
C ARG A 411 -7.19 26.09 4.40
N TRP A 412 -7.35 25.19 5.37
CA TRP A 412 -7.83 25.56 6.70
C TRP A 412 -6.74 26.32 7.47
N SER A 413 -7.13 27.12 8.46
CA SER A 413 -6.15 27.76 9.34
C SER A 413 -5.37 26.69 10.13
N PRO A 414 -4.09 26.92 10.49
CA PRO A 414 -3.31 25.96 11.29
C PRO A 414 -4.01 25.55 12.58
N ILE A 415 -4.73 26.49 13.20
CA ILE A 415 -5.48 26.26 14.44
C ILE A 415 -6.67 25.33 14.18
N ALA A 416 -7.45 25.56 13.12
CA ALA A 416 -8.57 24.68 12.77
C ALA A 416 -8.11 23.28 12.36
N ALA A 417 -7.02 23.19 11.59
CA ALA A 417 -6.39 21.92 11.25
C ALA A 417 -5.89 21.18 12.50
N GLY A 418 -5.29 21.91 13.44
CA GLY A 418 -4.83 21.38 14.72
C GLY A 418 -5.98 20.89 15.59
N ALA A 419 -7.05 21.68 15.72
CA ALA A 419 -8.23 21.31 16.49
C ALA A 419 -8.91 20.04 15.96
N LEU A 420 -8.89 19.82 14.63
CA LEU A 420 -9.45 18.61 14.02
C LEU A 420 -8.55 17.38 14.24
N ILE A 421 -7.24 17.51 14.05
CA ILE A 421 -6.33 16.34 14.03
C ILE A 421 -5.74 16.01 15.39
N ALA A 422 -5.53 17.00 16.28
CA ALA A 422 -4.89 16.80 17.57
C ALA A 422 -5.59 15.75 18.46
N PRO A 423 -6.94 15.66 18.52
CA PRO A 423 -7.60 14.60 19.30
C PRO A 423 -7.26 13.20 18.81
N PHE A 424 -7.22 13.00 17.49
CA PHE A 424 -6.84 11.72 16.89
C PHE A 424 -5.37 11.41 17.09
N LEU A 425 -4.50 12.40 16.91
CA LEU A 425 -3.06 12.24 17.13
C LEU A 425 -2.77 11.90 18.60
N PHE A 426 -3.45 12.53 19.55
CA PHE A 426 -3.32 12.22 20.97
C PHE A 426 -3.70 10.76 21.26
N LEU A 427 -4.80 10.29 20.69
CA LEU A 427 -5.26 8.92 20.83
C LEU A 427 -4.31 7.92 20.16
N ASP A 428 -3.83 8.20 18.94
CA ASP A 428 -2.85 7.37 18.25
C ASP A 428 -1.53 7.27 19.04
N MET A 429 -1.06 8.40 19.59
CA MET A 429 0.14 8.43 20.44
C MET A 429 -0.05 7.63 21.73
N THR A 430 -1.25 7.65 22.30
CA THR A 430 -1.60 6.82 23.47
C THR A 430 -1.54 5.33 23.12
N PHE A 431 -2.10 4.93 21.98
CA PHE A 431 -2.00 3.54 21.51
C PHE A 431 -0.55 3.13 21.17
N LEU A 432 0.22 4.02 20.55
CA LEU A 432 1.64 3.77 20.25
C LEU A 432 2.43 3.57 21.54
N ALA A 433 2.22 4.44 22.53
CA ALA A 433 2.90 4.35 23.82
C ALA A 433 2.51 3.06 24.58
N ALA A 434 1.23 2.66 24.53
CA ALA A 434 0.76 1.41 25.11
C ALA A 434 1.40 0.18 24.45
N ASN A 435 1.51 0.18 23.12
CA ASN A 435 2.15 -0.91 22.38
C ASN A 435 3.67 -0.94 22.56
N LEU A 436 4.31 0.19 22.87
CA LEU A 436 5.76 0.25 23.09
C LEU A 436 6.20 -0.53 24.33
N LEU A 437 5.31 -0.77 25.30
CA LEU A 437 5.59 -1.63 26.45
C LEU A 437 5.83 -3.09 26.03
N LYS A 438 5.23 -3.53 24.92
CA LYS A 438 5.32 -4.91 24.41
C LYS A 438 6.53 -5.14 23.50
N VAL A 439 7.42 -4.16 23.33
CA VAL A 439 8.64 -4.31 22.51
C VAL A 439 9.47 -5.51 22.96
N VAL A 440 9.60 -5.69 24.28
CA VAL A 440 10.42 -6.75 24.88
C VAL A 440 9.77 -8.14 24.73
N GLU A 441 8.45 -8.19 24.60
CA GLU A 441 7.64 -9.41 24.46
C GLU A 441 7.45 -9.87 23.00
N GLY A 442 8.16 -9.23 22.06
CA GLY A 442 8.13 -9.60 20.63
C GLY A 442 7.85 -8.42 19.69
N GLY A 443 7.39 -7.27 20.20
CA GLY A 443 7.09 -6.08 19.39
C GLY A 443 8.29 -5.49 18.64
N TRP A 444 9.52 -5.89 18.99
CA TRP A 444 10.73 -5.53 18.25
C TRP A 444 10.77 -6.08 16.83
N VAL A 445 10.04 -7.15 16.52
CA VAL A 445 10.09 -7.82 15.20
C VAL A 445 9.57 -6.93 14.06
N PRO A 446 8.33 -6.39 14.11
CA PRO A 446 7.87 -5.43 13.10
C PRO A 446 8.75 -4.18 13.02
N LEU A 447 9.27 -3.70 14.14
CA LEU A 447 10.20 -2.55 14.16
C LEU A 447 11.51 -2.87 13.43
N ALA A 448 12.04 -4.08 13.59
CA ALA A 448 13.25 -4.53 12.90
C ALA A 448 13.01 -4.65 11.38
N LEU A 449 11.86 -5.18 10.97
CA LEU A 449 11.45 -5.25 9.56
C LEU A 449 11.27 -3.85 8.97
N GLY A 450 10.60 -2.94 9.69
CA GLY A 450 10.45 -1.55 9.31
C GLY A 450 11.80 -0.82 9.20
N ALA A 451 12.68 -0.99 10.18
CA ALA A 451 14.03 -0.41 10.17
C ALA A 451 14.85 -0.93 8.97
N LEU A 452 14.77 -2.23 8.66
CA LEU A 452 15.39 -2.81 7.47
C LEU A 452 14.86 -2.15 6.19
N MET A 453 13.54 -1.99 6.05
CA MET A 453 12.94 -1.31 4.89
C MET A 453 13.35 0.16 4.79
N ILE A 454 13.40 0.89 5.91
CA ILE A 454 13.89 2.28 5.94
C ILE A 454 15.34 2.34 5.45
N ILE A 455 16.21 1.44 5.92
CA ILE A 455 17.61 1.38 5.49
C ILE A 455 17.70 1.12 3.98
N LEU A 456 16.89 0.22 3.43
CA LEU A 456 16.85 -0.05 1.98
C LEU A 456 16.41 1.18 1.20
N MET A 457 15.28 1.80 1.55
CA MET A 457 14.75 2.98 0.86
C MET A 457 15.69 4.18 0.97
N TYR A 458 16.23 4.43 2.16
CA TYR A 458 17.18 5.51 2.40
C TYR A 458 18.48 5.31 1.60
N THR A 459 19.01 4.08 1.59
CA THR A 459 20.21 3.73 0.83
C THR A 459 19.98 3.87 -0.67
N TRP A 460 18.84 3.37 -1.18
CA TRP A 460 18.48 3.51 -2.58
C TRP A 460 18.36 4.97 -3.00
N ARG A 461 17.64 5.79 -2.22
CA ARG A 461 17.44 7.20 -2.50
C ARG A 461 18.76 7.98 -2.46
N ARG A 462 19.57 7.76 -1.43
CA ARG A 462 20.89 8.43 -1.27
C ARG A 462 21.85 8.01 -2.37
N GLY A 463 21.96 6.71 -2.65
CA GLY A 463 22.82 6.18 -3.71
C GLY A 463 22.40 6.66 -5.09
N SER A 464 21.11 6.67 -5.40
CA SER A 464 20.58 7.20 -6.67
C SER A 464 20.87 8.69 -6.83
N ARG A 465 20.73 9.49 -5.77
CA ARG A 465 21.06 10.92 -5.78
C ARG A 465 22.55 11.16 -6.02
N LEU A 466 23.41 10.45 -5.31
CA LEU A 466 24.87 10.55 -5.48
C LEU A 466 25.32 10.09 -6.88
N LEU A 467 24.72 9.01 -7.40
CA LEU A 467 24.96 8.55 -8.77
C LEU A 467 24.59 9.63 -9.79
N PHE A 468 23.43 10.26 -9.60
CA PHE A 468 22.94 11.31 -10.47
C PHE A 468 23.86 12.55 -10.43
N GLU A 469 24.22 13.03 -9.23
CA GLU A 469 25.12 14.17 -9.05
C GLU A 469 26.52 13.93 -9.64
N LYS A 470 27.08 12.72 -9.45
CA LYS A 470 28.39 12.35 -10.00
C LYS A 470 28.36 12.23 -11.51
N SER A 471 27.26 11.70 -12.08
CA SER A 471 27.08 11.62 -13.53
C SER A 471 26.97 13.02 -14.13
N ARG A 472 26.16 13.90 -13.55
CA ARG A 472 25.95 15.27 -14.07
C ARG A 472 27.23 16.10 -14.11
N LYS A 473 28.16 15.91 -13.16
CA LYS A 473 29.46 16.61 -13.15
C LYS A 473 30.37 16.24 -14.32
N LEU A 474 30.13 15.09 -14.96
CA LEU A 474 30.93 14.57 -16.07
C LEU A 474 30.24 14.77 -17.43
N GLU A 475 28.99 15.23 -17.45
CA GLU A 475 28.18 15.33 -18.66
C GLU A 475 28.33 16.71 -19.32
N PHE A 476 28.42 16.69 -20.65
CA PHE A 476 28.55 17.89 -21.48
C PHE A 476 27.15 18.46 -21.79
N PRO A 477 26.94 19.79 -21.80
CA PRO A 477 25.63 20.37 -22.10
C PRO A 477 25.10 19.95 -23.48
N LEU A 478 23.86 19.50 -23.54
CA LEU A 478 23.25 19.01 -24.78
C LEU A 478 23.16 20.11 -25.84
N ALA A 479 22.79 21.33 -25.45
CA ALA A 479 22.64 22.46 -26.36
C ALA A 479 23.97 22.79 -27.08
N ASP A 480 25.07 22.80 -26.34
CA ASP A 480 26.41 23.05 -26.87
C ASP A 480 26.84 21.93 -27.83
N LEU A 481 26.52 20.67 -27.50
CA LEU A 481 26.83 19.53 -28.36
C LEU A 481 26.07 19.60 -29.68
N VAL A 482 24.77 19.89 -29.61
CA VAL A 482 23.93 20.04 -30.80
C VAL A 482 24.44 21.17 -31.68
N ALA A 483 24.80 22.32 -31.10
CA ALA A 483 25.39 23.43 -31.85
C ALA A 483 26.71 23.04 -32.55
N MET A 484 27.57 22.29 -31.88
CA MET A 484 28.80 21.76 -32.47
C MET A 484 28.54 20.78 -33.62
N LEU A 485 27.60 19.85 -33.44
CA LEU A 485 27.27 18.82 -34.43
C LEU A 485 26.56 19.38 -35.66
N GLU A 486 25.78 20.46 -35.52
CA GLU A 486 25.19 21.13 -36.69
C GLU A 486 26.23 21.95 -37.45
N LYS A 487 27.21 22.54 -36.75
CA LYS A 487 28.30 23.29 -37.39
C LYS A 487 29.31 22.38 -38.10
N ARG A 488 29.58 21.19 -37.54
CA ARG A 488 30.50 20.19 -38.10
C ARG A 488 29.84 18.80 -38.00
N PRO A 489 28.92 18.47 -38.93
CA PRO A 489 28.21 17.21 -38.86
C PRO A 489 29.16 16.05 -39.16
N PRO A 490 29.17 15.00 -38.31
CA PRO A 490 29.79 13.72 -38.66
C PRO A 490 28.99 13.04 -39.77
N GLN A 491 29.46 11.87 -40.22
CA GLN A 491 28.74 11.09 -41.23
C GLN A 491 27.32 10.76 -40.75
N ARG A 492 26.32 11.06 -41.60
CA ARG A 492 24.91 10.80 -41.30
C ARG A 492 24.45 9.50 -41.94
N VAL A 493 23.66 8.73 -41.21
CA VAL A 493 23.00 7.51 -41.71
C VAL A 493 21.47 7.69 -41.68
N PRO A 494 20.75 7.05 -42.63
CA PRO A 494 19.29 7.13 -42.66
C PRO A 494 18.65 6.57 -41.39
N GLY A 495 17.52 7.18 -41.00
CA GLY A 495 16.68 6.69 -39.91
C GLY A 495 16.69 7.54 -38.64
N THR A 496 16.07 7.01 -37.58
CA THR A 496 15.84 7.71 -36.31
C THR A 496 16.53 6.97 -35.16
N ALA A 497 17.32 7.69 -34.38
CA ALA A 497 17.89 7.21 -33.14
C ALA A 497 17.23 7.89 -31.94
N VAL A 498 16.77 7.11 -30.97
CA VAL A 498 16.22 7.58 -29.71
C VAL A 498 17.21 7.29 -28.60
N PHE A 499 17.75 8.32 -27.97
CA PHE A 499 18.68 8.23 -26.85
C PHE A 499 17.94 8.48 -25.55
N LEU A 500 17.82 7.46 -24.69
CA LEU A 500 17.21 7.63 -23.38
C LEU A 500 18.17 8.33 -22.41
N THR A 501 17.65 9.32 -21.68
CA THR A 501 18.35 10.01 -20.61
C THR A 501 17.44 10.31 -19.42
N SER A 502 18.03 10.38 -18.23
CA SER A 502 17.35 10.90 -17.02
C SER A 502 17.49 12.42 -16.86
N ASP A 503 18.42 13.04 -17.59
CA ASP A 503 18.64 14.49 -17.60
C ASP A 503 18.51 15.02 -19.03
N PRO A 504 17.44 15.78 -19.36
CA PRO A 504 17.23 16.32 -20.70
C PRO A 504 18.16 17.49 -21.06
N LEU A 505 18.88 18.07 -20.09
CA LEU A 505 19.79 19.20 -20.32
C LEU A 505 21.21 18.74 -20.69
N SER A 506 21.53 17.50 -20.35
CA SER A 506 22.85 16.90 -20.50
C SER A 506 22.90 15.94 -21.69
N ALA A 507 24.04 15.90 -22.39
CA ALA A 507 24.23 15.01 -23.53
C ALA A 507 24.19 13.53 -23.08
N PRO A 508 23.30 12.68 -23.64
CA PRO A 508 23.21 11.30 -23.20
C PRO A 508 24.52 10.55 -23.42
N THR A 509 24.91 9.75 -22.43
CA THR A 509 26.17 9.00 -22.49
C THR A 509 26.23 8.05 -23.71
N ALA A 510 25.12 7.41 -24.09
CA ALA A 510 25.08 6.57 -25.28
C ALA A 510 25.32 7.35 -26.59
N LEU A 511 24.86 8.61 -26.68
CA LEU A 511 25.16 9.48 -27.83
C LEU A 511 26.64 9.82 -27.87
N MET A 512 27.22 10.24 -26.74
CA MET A 512 28.63 10.58 -26.64
C MET A 512 29.54 9.39 -27.01
N HIS A 513 29.22 8.20 -26.53
CA HIS A 513 29.94 6.99 -26.89
C HIS A 513 29.77 6.63 -28.37
N SER A 514 28.57 6.77 -28.92
CA SER A 514 28.33 6.52 -30.34
C SER A 514 29.17 7.46 -31.23
N LEU A 515 29.23 8.75 -30.88
CA LEU A 515 30.06 9.72 -31.58
C LEU A 515 31.56 9.43 -31.43
N LYS A 516 32.01 9.00 -30.24
CA LYS A 516 33.41 8.67 -29.96
C LYS A 516 33.90 7.45 -30.74
N HIS A 517 33.08 6.39 -30.79
CA HIS A 517 33.49 5.08 -31.32
C HIS A 517 33.05 4.86 -32.77
N TYR A 518 31.80 5.17 -33.08
CA TYR A 518 31.23 4.94 -34.41
C TYR A 518 31.40 6.14 -35.34
N LYS A 519 31.54 7.35 -34.78
CA LYS A 519 31.68 8.61 -35.54
C LYS A 519 30.54 8.85 -36.54
N VAL A 520 29.36 8.33 -36.23
CA VAL A 520 28.15 8.40 -37.06
C VAL A 520 27.01 9.02 -36.26
N LEU A 521 26.15 9.76 -36.95
CA LEU A 521 24.92 10.36 -36.43
C LEU A 521 23.73 9.91 -37.29
N HIS A 522 22.53 9.79 -36.73
CA HIS A 522 21.34 9.51 -37.54
C HIS A 522 20.75 10.81 -38.12
N GLU A 523 19.93 10.72 -39.15
CA GLU A 523 19.22 11.89 -39.70
C GLU A 523 18.31 12.57 -38.67
N LYS A 524 17.64 11.77 -37.83
CA LYS A 524 16.80 12.25 -36.72
C LYS A 524 17.29 11.68 -35.39
N ASN A 525 17.63 12.55 -34.45
CA ASN A 525 18.13 12.18 -33.13
C ASN A 525 17.18 12.71 -32.06
N VAL A 526 16.62 11.80 -31.28
CA VAL A 526 15.63 12.13 -30.27
C VAL A 526 16.22 11.89 -28.89
N ILE A 527 16.19 12.91 -28.05
CA ILE A 527 16.56 12.82 -26.65
C ILE A 527 15.29 12.54 -25.87
N LEU A 528 15.14 11.29 -25.42
CA LEU A 528 13.94 10.83 -24.73
C LEU A 528 14.15 10.84 -23.22
N THR A 529 13.34 11.59 -22.51
CA THR A 529 13.29 11.61 -21.05
C THR A 529 11.95 11.06 -20.59
N ILE A 530 11.98 10.18 -19.58
CA ILE A 530 10.77 9.62 -18.98
C ILE A 530 10.65 10.16 -17.56
N GLU A 531 9.59 10.92 -17.30
CA GLU A 531 9.30 11.57 -16.02
C GLU A 531 8.11 10.91 -15.34
N THR A 532 8.21 10.75 -14.02
CA THR A 532 7.10 10.27 -13.19
C THR A 532 6.53 11.45 -12.39
N ALA A 533 5.24 11.71 -12.57
CA ALA A 533 4.51 12.76 -11.89
C ALA A 533 4.09 12.34 -10.48
N GLN A 534 3.93 13.31 -9.59
CA GLN A 534 3.39 13.11 -8.22
C GLN A 534 1.85 12.95 -8.20
N THR A 535 1.21 13.01 -9.36
CA THR A 535 -0.21 12.64 -9.53
C THR A 535 -0.29 11.18 -9.94
N PRO A 536 -1.36 10.45 -9.54
CA PRO A 536 -1.44 9.01 -9.83
C PRO A 536 -1.58 8.71 -11.31
N ARG A 537 -2.27 9.58 -12.03
CA ARG A 537 -2.46 9.52 -13.48
C ARG A 537 -2.22 10.92 -14.04
N ILE A 538 -1.99 11.00 -15.34
CA ILE A 538 -1.86 12.26 -16.05
C ILE A 538 -2.85 12.32 -17.21
N ASP A 539 -3.20 13.54 -17.61
CA ASP A 539 -4.00 13.76 -18.80
C ASP A 539 -3.24 13.25 -20.05
N PRO A 540 -3.89 12.50 -20.96
CA PRO A 540 -3.28 12.11 -22.24
C PRO A 540 -2.64 13.27 -23.03
N ALA A 541 -3.14 14.50 -22.90
CA ALA A 541 -2.58 15.69 -23.53
C ALA A 541 -1.22 16.10 -22.91
N GLU A 542 -1.01 15.87 -21.61
CA GLU A 542 0.27 16.13 -20.93
C GLU A 542 1.28 14.99 -21.08
N ARG A 543 0.87 13.85 -21.66
CA ARG A 543 1.69 12.63 -21.72
C ARG A 543 2.94 12.77 -22.57
N VAL A 544 2.87 13.58 -23.62
CA VAL A 544 3.98 13.80 -24.54
C VAL A 544 4.22 15.29 -24.69
N ARG A 545 5.43 15.73 -24.36
CA ARG A 545 5.92 17.05 -24.71
C ARG A 545 7.06 16.90 -25.71
N LEU A 546 6.93 17.56 -26.85
CA LEU A 546 7.91 17.56 -27.92
C LEU A 546 8.48 18.97 -28.09
N GLU A 547 9.81 19.08 -28.10
CA GLU A 547 10.53 20.34 -28.27
C GLU A 547 11.63 20.12 -29.31
N GLN A 548 11.61 20.88 -30.39
CA GLN A 548 12.64 20.80 -31.41
C GLN A 548 13.83 21.67 -31.01
N ILE A 549 15.04 21.09 -30.94
CA ILE A 549 16.27 21.84 -30.65
C ILE A 549 16.90 22.35 -31.95
N SER A 550 16.96 21.49 -32.96
CA SER A 550 17.56 21.77 -34.26
C SER A 550 16.85 20.96 -35.36
N PRO A 551 17.20 21.13 -36.65
CA PRO A 551 16.64 20.31 -37.72
C PRO A 551 16.86 18.81 -37.51
N THR A 552 17.96 18.40 -36.84
CA THR A 552 18.28 16.99 -36.60
C THR A 552 18.04 16.51 -35.17
N PHE A 553 17.87 17.42 -34.20
CA PHE A 553 17.67 17.06 -32.79
C PHE A 553 16.30 17.50 -32.26
N SER A 554 15.65 16.59 -31.52
CA SER A 554 14.41 16.87 -30.79
C SER A 554 14.49 16.31 -29.37
N LYS A 555 13.91 17.02 -28.40
CA LYS A 555 13.64 16.49 -27.06
C LYS A 555 12.21 15.99 -27.00
N VAL A 556 12.05 14.82 -26.41
CA VAL A 556 10.74 14.24 -26.13
C VAL A 556 10.70 13.89 -24.66
N THR A 557 9.76 14.49 -23.94
CA THR A 557 9.47 14.12 -22.55
C THR A 557 8.19 13.31 -22.53
N LEU A 558 8.29 12.08 -22.03
CA LEU A 558 7.14 11.25 -21.71
C LEU A 558 6.86 11.35 -20.22
N LYS A 559 5.65 11.75 -19.88
CA LYS A 559 5.22 11.85 -18.48
C LYS A 559 4.29 10.68 -18.17
N PHE A 560 4.38 10.13 -16.96
CA PHE A 560 3.48 9.09 -16.45
C PHE A 560 3.12 9.41 -14.99
N GLY A 561 1.89 9.12 -14.58
CA GLY A 561 1.51 9.22 -13.17
C GLY A 561 2.00 8.02 -12.35
N PHE A 562 2.09 8.16 -11.01
CA PHE A 562 2.69 7.14 -10.13
C PHE A 562 1.90 5.82 -10.01
N MET A 563 0.70 5.75 -10.59
CA MET A 563 -0.13 4.52 -10.67
C MET A 563 -0.16 3.94 -12.09
N GLU A 564 0.49 4.57 -13.05
CA GLU A 564 0.50 4.14 -14.44
C GLU A 564 1.67 3.19 -14.71
N SER A 565 1.49 2.27 -15.67
CA SER A 565 2.58 1.40 -16.11
C SER A 565 3.23 2.03 -17.33
N PRO A 566 4.51 2.45 -17.26
CA PRO A 566 5.17 3.10 -18.37
C PRO A 566 5.24 2.17 -19.58
N ASN A 567 4.67 2.61 -20.70
CA ASN A 567 4.80 1.93 -21.99
C ASN A 567 5.23 2.96 -23.02
N VAL A 568 6.52 2.93 -23.35
CA VAL A 568 7.14 3.90 -24.26
C VAL A 568 6.56 3.79 -25.67
N PRO A 569 6.45 2.61 -26.31
CA PRO A 569 5.85 2.50 -27.63
C PRO A 569 4.44 3.11 -27.74
N LYS A 570 3.57 2.82 -26.77
CA LYS A 570 2.19 3.32 -26.72
C LYS A 570 2.14 4.82 -26.50
N ALA A 571 3.02 5.36 -25.64
CA ALA A 571 3.10 6.81 -25.42
C ALA A 571 3.65 7.54 -26.65
N LEU A 572 4.68 6.99 -27.30
CA LEU A 572 5.23 7.57 -28.53
C LEU A 572 4.22 7.52 -29.69
N ALA A 573 3.31 6.55 -29.74
CA ALA A 573 2.22 6.55 -30.73
C ALA A 573 1.32 7.81 -30.64
N ILE A 574 1.17 8.40 -29.45
CA ILE A 574 0.48 9.68 -29.27
C ILE A 574 1.28 10.82 -29.90
N ALA A 575 2.62 10.78 -29.80
CA ALA A 575 3.51 11.77 -30.42
C ALA A 575 3.35 11.83 -31.95
N ARG A 576 2.95 10.71 -32.59
CA ARG A 576 2.65 10.68 -34.03
C ARG A 576 1.51 11.62 -34.41
N LYS A 577 0.51 11.78 -33.54
CA LYS A 577 -0.62 12.71 -33.75
C LYS A 577 -0.20 14.17 -33.59
N LEU A 578 0.90 14.43 -32.89
CA LEU A 578 1.46 15.78 -32.67
C LEU A 578 2.46 16.18 -33.78
N GLY A 579 2.44 15.50 -34.93
CA GLY A 579 3.24 15.84 -36.11
C GLY A 579 4.60 15.14 -36.20
N TRP A 580 4.97 14.29 -35.23
CA TRP A 580 6.22 13.54 -35.30
C TRP A 580 6.05 12.22 -36.06
N GLN A 581 6.43 12.21 -37.34
CA GLN A 581 6.46 10.99 -38.15
C GLN A 581 7.71 10.16 -37.80
N PHE A 582 7.53 9.09 -37.05
CA PHE A 582 8.54 8.05 -36.81
C PHE A 582 7.88 6.67 -36.94
N ASP A 583 8.66 5.67 -37.38
CA ASP A 583 8.28 4.27 -37.39
C ASP A 583 9.07 3.53 -36.30
N ILE A 584 8.36 2.88 -35.37
CA ILE A 584 8.95 2.13 -34.25
C ILE A 584 9.88 1.04 -34.77
N MET A 585 9.51 0.37 -35.87
CA MET A 585 10.27 -0.76 -36.40
C MET A 585 11.56 -0.33 -37.11
N SER A 586 11.63 0.94 -37.53
CA SER A 586 12.84 1.53 -38.13
C SER A 586 13.63 2.42 -37.15
N THR A 587 13.14 2.59 -35.91
CA THR A 587 13.78 3.42 -34.88
C THR A 587 14.70 2.58 -34.00
N SER A 588 15.91 3.07 -33.72
CA SER A 588 16.87 2.40 -32.85
C SER A 588 16.89 3.09 -31.49
N PHE A 589 16.72 2.32 -30.41
CA PHE A 589 16.72 2.82 -29.04
C PHE A 589 18.09 2.60 -28.41
N PHE A 590 18.79 3.69 -28.11
CA PHE A 590 20.09 3.68 -27.46
C PHE A 590 19.92 3.91 -25.97
N LEU A 591 20.27 2.89 -25.18
CA LEU A 591 20.21 2.92 -23.72
C LEU A 591 21.63 2.86 -23.15
N SER A 592 21.85 3.56 -22.05
CA SER A 592 23.12 3.50 -21.33
C SER A 592 22.96 2.56 -20.14
N ARG A 593 23.72 1.45 -20.12
CA ARG A 593 23.73 0.52 -18.98
C ARG A 593 24.93 0.81 -18.11
N ARG A 594 24.70 1.17 -16.84
CA ARG A 594 25.76 1.54 -15.90
C ARG A 594 26.12 0.35 -15.02
N ALA A 595 27.34 -0.18 -15.20
CA ALA A 595 27.90 -1.17 -14.28
C ALA A 595 28.58 -0.45 -13.12
N LEU A 596 27.97 -0.54 -11.93
CA LEU A 596 28.49 0.11 -10.72
C LEU A 596 29.65 -0.69 -10.10
N LYS A 597 30.76 0.01 -9.84
CA LYS A 597 31.91 -0.51 -9.09
C LYS A 597 32.15 0.33 -7.83
N PRO A 598 32.61 -0.25 -6.71
CA PRO A 598 32.94 0.53 -5.53
C PRO A 598 34.16 1.43 -5.81
N ALA A 599 34.06 2.71 -5.48
CA ALA A 599 35.15 3.67 -5.49
C ALA A 599 36.00 3.57 -4.22
N VAL A 600 37.26 4.01 -4.28
CA VAL A 600 38.14 4.09 -3.10
C VAL A 600 37.65 5.18 -2.12
N HIS A 601 37.05 6.25 -2.64
CA HIS A 601 36.42 7.34 -1.89
C HIS A 601 34.95 7.49 -2.36
N SER A 602 34.01 6.97 -1.56
CA SER A 602 32.57 7.10 -1.81
C SER A 602 31.96 8.18 -0.90
N GLY A 603 30.85 8.78 -1.35
CA GLY A 603 30.01 9.65 -0.53
C GLY A 603 29.13 8.91 0.49
N MET A 604 29.22 7.58 0.55
CA MET A 604 28.54 6.71 1.50
C MET A 604 29.52 5.79 2.23
N PRO A 605 29.17 5.27 3.42
CA PRO A 605 29.93 4.21 4.07
C PRO A 605 29.98 2.94 3.21
N ARG A 606 31.09 2.18 3.29
CA ARG A 606 31.33 0.98 2.45
C ARG A 606 30.21 -0.07 2.51
N TRP A 607 29.57 -0.26 3.66
CA TRP A 607 28.45 -1.21 3.79
C TRP A 607 27.22 -0.73 3.00
N GLN A 608 26.98 0.58 2.99
CA GLN A 608 25.86 1.22 2.30
C GLN A 608 26.10 1.20 0.77
N ASP A 609 27.36 1.38 0.32
CA ASP A 609 27.72 1.19 -1.09
C ASP A 609 27.47 -0.24 -1.56
N ARG A 610 27.92 -1.24 -0.79
CA ARG A 610 27.70 -2.65 -1.13
C ARG A 610 26.22 -2.98 -1.23
N LEU A 611 25.41 -2.44 -0.31
CA LEU A 611 23.97 -2.59 -0.34
C LEU A 611 23.35 -1.92 -1.58
N PHE A 612 23.73 -0.67 -1.88
CA PHE A 612 23.25 0.04 -3.07
C PHE A 612 23.64 -0.69 -4.37
N ILE A 613 24.87 -1.16 -4.48
CA ILE A 613 25.36 -1.93 -5.64
C ILE A 613 24.59 -3.24 -5.77
N SER A 614 24.34 -3.95 -4.67
CA SER A 614 23.53 -5.18 -4.67
C SER A 614 22.11 -4.91 -5.15
N LEU A 615 21.45 -3.86 -4.62
CA LEU A 615 20.11 -3.45 -5.01
C LEU A 615 20.05 -3.07 -6.50
N SER A 616 21.04 -2.31 -6.99
CA SER A 616 21.13 -1.91 -8.39
C SER A 616 21.36 -3.08 -9.33
N ARG A 617 22.08 -4.13 -8.91
CA ARG A 617 22.25 -5.36 -9.70
C ARG A 617 20.98 -6.20 -9.76
N SER A 618 20.17 -6.13 -8.70
CA SER A 618 18.89 -6.84 -8.62
C SER A 618 17.72 -6.12 -9.28
N ALA A 619 17.91 -4.87 -9.71
CA ALA A 619 16.88 -4.08 -10.37
C ALA A 619 16.68 -4.55 -11.82
N ASN A 620 15.43 -4.53 -12.30
CA ASN A 620 15.13 -4.81 -13.71
C ASN A 620 15.75 -3.77 -14.65
N ASP A 621 16.16 -4.25 -15.81
CA ASP A 621 16.71 -3.41 -16.88
C ASP A 621 15.64 -2.42 -17.38
N ALA A 622 16.10 -1.24 -17.81
CA ALA A 622 15.21 -0.17 -18.27
C ALA A 622 14.38 -0.59 -19.50
N THR A 623 14.94 -1.46 -20.34
CA THR A 623 14.29 -2.02 -21.53
C THR A 623 12.99 -2.75 -21.17
N ASP A 624 13.03 -3.66 -20.20
CA ASP A 624 11.86 -4.42 -19.77
C ASP A 624 10.86 -3.55 -19.00
N TYR A 625 11.36 -2.67 -18.13
CA TYR A 625 10.52 -1.81 -17.30
C TYR A 625 9.71 -0.79 -18.15
N PHE A 626 10.32 -0.22 -19.19
CA PHE A 626 9.66 0.73 -20.08
C PHE A 626 9.00 0.09 -21.31
N GLN A 627 9.04 -1.24 -21.39
CA GLN A 627 8.48 -2.05 -22.48
C GLN A 627 9.02 -1.64 -23.86
N ILE A 628 10.33 -1.38 -23.95
CA ILE A 628 11.00 -1.03 -25.20
C ILE A 628 11.27 -2.33 -25.99
N PRO A 629 10.98 -2.40 -27.30
CA PRO A 629 11.20 -3.61 -28.09
C PRO A 629 12.67 -4.06 -28.07
N SER A 630 12.95 -5.22 -27.48
CA SER A 630 14.30 -5.74 -27.27
C SER A 630 15.11 -5.90 -28.57
N GLY A 631 14.46 -6.26 -29.68
CA GLY A 631 15.08 -6.36 -31.01
C GLY A 631 15.51 -5.03 -31.64
N ARG A 632 15.21 -3.89 -31.01
CA ARG A 632 15.54 -2.53 -31.49
C ARG A 632 16.41 -1.75 -30.51
N VAL A 633 16.91 -2.43 -29.47
CA VAL A 633 17.66 -1.82 -28.37
C VAL A 633 19.15 -2.03 -28.56
N VAL A 634 19.91 -0.95 -28.43
CA VAL A 634 21.36 -0.95 -28.35
C VAL A 634 21.76 -0.47 -26.96
N GLU A 635 22.29 -1.38 -26.15
CA GLU A 635 22.81 -1.04 -24.82
C GLU A 635 24.29 -0.70 -24.89
N VAL A 636 24.63 0.54 -24.50
CA VAL A 636 26.01 1.00 -24.37
C VAL A 636 26.41 0.88 -22.90
N GLY A 637 27.25 -0.10 -22.61
CA GLY A 637 27.78 -0.34 -21.27
C GLY A 637 28.81 0.71 -20.87
N THR A 638 28.63 1.32 -19.69
CA THR A 638 29.59 2.23 -19.07
C THR A 638 29.91 1.76 -17.65
N GLN A 639 31.18 1.82 -17.24
CA GLN A 639 31.55 1.54 -15.85
C GLN A 639 31.58 2.84 -15.06
N VAL A 640 30.82 2.88 -13.98
CA VAL A 640 30.76 4.05 -13.08
C VAL A 640 31.21 3.59 -11.70
N THR A 641 32.20 4.28 -11.14
CA THR A 641 32.62 4.03 -9.75
C THR A 641 31.75 4.86 -8.80
N ILE A 642 31.22 4.25 -7.73
CA ILE A 642 30.47 4.94 -6.68
C ILE A 642 31.20 4.88 -5.35
#